data_AF-A0A151WLE3-F1
#
_entry.id   AF-A0A151WLE3-F1
#
_cell.length_a   1.000
_cell.length_b   1.000
_cell.length_c   1.000
_cell.angle_alpha   90.00
_cell.angle_beta   90.00
_cell.angle_gamma   90.00
#
_symmetry.space_group_name_H-M   'P 1'
#
loop_
_entity.id
_entity.type
_entity.pdbx_description
1 polymer ?
#
loop_
_entity_poly.entity_id
_entity_poly.type
_entity_poly.pdbx_seq_one_letter_code
_entity_poly.pdbx_strand_id
1 'polypeptide(L)'
;LLLQPSWMRSREYWDDSFEARFAELRKDPTRPPLKVILVPHSHTDPGWLKTFEQYFHSSTRSILNNMVSKLQQWPNMTFIWSEVSFLSLWWDSAHPTKKMVIKRLVKDGRLEMTTGGWVMTDEATSHIYAMLDQLIEGHQWLKTNLDVIPESGWSVDPFGHGGTIPYFLKASGASGTVIQRIHYAWKQWFAKKQYGDFVWRQPWDRDGAADMLTHNQPFDIYNIKHSCGPHPHVCLNFDFRKIRGEYTEYSVRAVEITPNNVKQMAELLLEQYARTGSLFTHNVVLMPLGDDFRYDHAIEWDQQYTNYKILMDYINSRKDEYNAEVVFGTPKDYFHEIQKRVSKFPSLTGDFFVYSDIFSEGRPAYWSGYFTTRPYMKILDRELEANLRSAEILYTITLNLAKQSGKDIKLYETYFEKLVKARRNLGLFQHHDAITGTSKSFVMKDYALKLFESISDTTSLQSFAIQSLAATISGKSNSVYVLSESDRDSYEKLPKKIPIGVNNHETRKIVLFNPLAQSRQEVISLKVTSYKIKVLDPQRNPIPYQIAPVMNATSITHDVYVLLFVAELKPLSIATYHLRQVDKVPAEAISTVYCSRCGKDNVFPIKPMQVGDVQLENQRMKLLFDGQTGFLKRVTKKSTGKIMQCAVQFAAYPSAQFHSGAYLFMPDPNLRDTDKDVLEAYTPHQKIYIISGNLSSRLTVEYGKLLTHHVAIYHRDGGLGEAIYLRNIVDFETPPKNRETEMFMRLQTDISNGDPPEFYTDLNGHQMIKRTKIERIGIEGNYFPITTMAYIEDSNHRLTLLVNHCQGAASYQPGWLEVMLDRRTLYDDSRGMGEGLLDNRRTVIKHWLLLEDISGEKDKYSRPSLFANHLSNTLNYPVNIFVVDGNEQEVTMTPEVRLLSQSFPCDLHLLNLRTNHDQKLPHFPVNSALMVLHRQGYSCSVGIDVALKHCPLIERLAQGTAFYKLDKVNVTKTSLTGTKSGARLKDGFQEIGLQPMQVETYNVNFVQ
;
A
#
# COMPACT_ATOMS: atom_id res chain seq x y z
N LEU A 1 21.21 -8.36 19.90
CA LEU A 1 20.83 -9.76 19.58
C LEU A 1 22.01 -10.46 18.92
N LEU A 2 22.28 -11.73 19.22
CA LEU A 2 23.19 -12.53 18.39
C LEU A 2 22.39 -12.92 17.13
N LEU A 3 22.79 -12.39 15.98
CA LEU A 3 22.10 -12.63 14.69
C LEU A 3 22.47 -13.98 14.06
N GLN A 4 23.49 -14.67 14.60
CA GLN A 4 23.85 -16.04 14.24
C GLN A 4 23.96 -16.93 15.49
N PRO A 5 22.84 -17.25 16.14
CA PRO A 5 22.88 -18.11 17.31
C PRO A 5 23.09 -19.59 16.92
N SER A 6 23.67 -20.38 17.84
CA SER A 6 23.98 -21.81 17.63
C SER A 6 22.76 -22.65 17.26
N TRP A 7 21.58 -22.26 17.73
CA TRP A 7 20.30 -22.94 17.52
C TRP A 7 19.71 -22.76 16.11
N MET A 8 20.24 -21.88 15.25
CA MET A 8 19.73 -21.75 13.87
C MET A 8 19.76 -23.08 13.11
N ARG A 9 20.76 -23.93 13.39
CA ARG A 9 20.90 -25.26 12.76
C ARG A 9 19.78 -26.22 13.19
N SER A 10 19.37 -26.17 14.45
CA SER A 10 18.24 -26.96 14.96
C SER A 10 16.89 -26.36 14.61
N ARG A 11 16.86 -25.09 14.16
CA ARG A 11 15.64 -24.32 13.82
C ARG A 11 14.71 -24.07 15.01
N GLU A 12 15.15 -24.40 16.22
CA GLU A 12 14.38 -24.29 17.45
C GLU A 12 15.21 -23.48 18.45
N TYR A 13 14.72 -22.29 18.84
CA TYR A 13 15.45 -21.45 19.81
C TYR A 13 15.30 -21.92 21.25
N TRP A 14 14.44 -22.90 21.50
CA TRP A 14 14.20 -23.48 22.80
C TRP A 14 15.44 -24.28 23.23
N ASP A 15 16.04 -23.87 24.33
CA ASP A 15 17.33 -24.37 24.82
C ASP A 15 17.27 -24.68 26.32
N ASP A 16 18.36 -25.19 26.89
CA ASP A 16 18.45 -25.57 28.30
C ASP A 16 18.12 -24.41 29.27
N SER A 17 18.31 -23.15 28.85
CA SER A 17 17.96 -22.00 29.67
C SER A 17 16.44 -21.82 29.79
N PHE A 18 15.70 -22.10 28.72
CA PHE A 18 14.25 -22.10 28.74
C PHE A 18 13.69 -23.29 29.53
N GLU A 19 14.29 -24.48 29.39
CA GLU A 19 13.92 -25.65 30.21
C GLU A 19 14.18 -25.42 31.70
N ALA A 20 15.33 -24.84 32.06
CA ALA A 20 15.64 -24.51 33.45
C ALA A 20 14.61 -23.53 34.03
N ARG A 21 14.28 -22.47 33.28
CA ARG A 21 13.24 -21.50 33.70
C ARG A 21 11.87 -22.17 33.84
N PHE A 22 11.48 -23.01 32.90
CA PHE A 22 10.22 -23.77 32.98
C PHE A 22 10.18 -24.65 34.25
N ALA A 23 11.26 -25.38 34.53
CA ALA A 23 11.36 -26.24 35.70
C ALA A 23 11.32 -25.47 37.03
N GLU A 24 11.89 -24.27 37.07
CA GLU A 24 11.82 -23.35 38.22
C GLU A 24 10.40 -22.83 38.42
N LEU A 25 9.79 -22.27 37.38
CA LEU A 25 8.44 -21.70 37.42
C LEU A 25 7.36 -22.73 37.75
N ARG A 26 7.56 -23.99 37.37
CA ARG A 26 6.65 -25.10 37.73
C ARG A 26 6.63 -25.39 39.22
N LYS A 27 7.70 -25.07 39.95
CA LYS A 27 7.81 -25.27 41.40
C LYS A 27 7.35 -24.05 42.22
N ASP A 28 7.11 -22.93 41.57
CA ASP A 28 6.69 -21.68 42.20
C ASP A 28 5.21 -21.73 42.61
N PRO A 29 4.88 -21.76 43.91
CA PRO A 29 3.50 -21.83 44.37
C PRO A 29 2.74 -20.49 44.20
N THR A 30 3.45 -19.39 43.93
CA THR A 30 2.85 -18.06 43.70
C THR A 30 2.46 -17.84 42.24
N ARG A 31 2.87 -18.74 41.34
CA ARG A 31 2.57 -18.65 39.91
C ARG A 31 1.07 -18.86 39.67
N PRO A 32 0.41 -17.97 38.91
CA PRO A 32 -1.00 -18.14 38.56
C PRO A 32 -1.23 -19.49 37.85
N PRO A 33 -2.40 -20.13 38.05
CA PRO A 33 -2.76 -21.36 37.34
C PRO A 33 -2.62 -21.19 35.82
N LEU A 34 -2.11 -22.20 35.13
CA LEU A 34 -1.98 -22.16 33.67
C LEU A 34 -3.37 -22.06 33.05
N LYS A 35 -3.60 -21.07 32.19
CA LYS A 35 -4.81 -21.01 31.39
C LYS A 35 -4.50 -21.06 29.90
N VAL A 36 -5.08 -22.01 29.19
CA VAL A 36 -4.87 -22.20 27.77
C VAL A 36 -6.17 -21.90 27.04
N ILE A 37 -6.10 -20.99 26.08
CA ILE A 37 -7.22 -20.58 25.24
C ILE A 37 -6.94 -21.13 23.85
N LEU A 38 -7.64 -22.21 23.49
CA LEU A 38 -7.62 -22.79 22.16
C LEU A 38 -8.42 -21.90 21.23
N VAL A 39 -7.82 -21.47 20.12
CA VAL A 39 -8.43 -20.57 19.14
C VAL A 39 -8.54 -21.29 17.79
N PRO A 40 -9.64 -22.02 17.53
CA PRO A 40 -9.90 -22.62 16.24
C PRO A 40 -10.00 -21.55 15.14
N HIS A 41 -9.25 -21.75 14.06
CA HIS A 41 -9.19 -20.80 12.94
C HIS A 41 -8.98 -21.52 11.59
N SER A 42 -9.24 -20.82 10.50
CA SER A 42 -8.88 -21.25 9.15
C SER A 42 -8.31 -20.06 8.41
N HIS A 43 -7.05 -20.14 7.97
CA HIS A 43 -6.44 -19.11 7.15
C HIS A 43 -6.88 -19.31 5.71
N THR A 44 -7.55 -18.32 5.12
CA THR A 44 -8.11 -18.45 3.76
C THR A 44 -7.65 -17.33 2.85
N ASP A 45 -6.65 -17.60 2.02
CA ASP A 45 -6.12 -16.63 1.07
C ASP A 45 -7.14 -16.24 0.01
N PRO A 46 -7.46 -14.93 -0.11
CA PRO A 46 -8.31 -14.41 -1.17
C PRO A 46 -7.67 -14.43 -2.58
N GLY A 47 -6.75 -15.36 -2.82
CA GLY A 47 -6.05 -15.64 -4.07
C GLY A 47 -4.54 -15.73 -3.84
N TRP A 48 -3.94 -16.88 -4.19
CA TRP A 48 -2.51 -17.18 -4.01
C TRP A 48 -2.06 -18.26 -5.02
N LEU A 49 -2.35 -19.53 -4.73
CA LEU A 49 -2.12 -20.64 -5.67
C LEU A 49 -3.32 -20.89 -6.59
N LYS A 50 -4.51 -20.43 -6.18
CA LYS A 50 -5.76 -20.41 -6.95
C LYS A 50 -6.35 -19.00 -6.89
N THR A 51 -7.28 -18.68 -7.79
CA THR A 51 -7.99 -17.40 -7.71
C THR A 51 -8.95 -17.37 -6.51
N PHE A 52 -9.39 -16.16 -6.14
CA PHE A 52 -10.41 -15.94 -5.10
C PHE A 52 -11.62 -16.88 -5.28
N GLU A 53 -12.23 -16.89 -6.46
CA GLU A 53 -13.43 -17.69 -6.72
C GLU A 53 -13.12 -19.20 -6.76
N GLN A 54 -11.95 -19.61 -7.23
CA GLN A 54 -11.54 -21.01 -7.21
C GLN A 54 -11.35 -21.54 -5.78
N TYR A 55 -10.72 -20.77 -4.89
CA TYR A 55 -10.64 -21.11 -3.48
C TYR A 55 -12.02 -21.15 -2.83
N PHE A 56 -12.89 -20.19 -3.15
CA PHE A 56 -14.26 -20.19 -2.66
C PHE A 56 -14.99 -21.49 -2.99
N HIS A 57 -14.96 -21.91 -4.25
CA HIS A 57 -15.67 -23.10 -4.71
C HIS A 57 -15.03 -24.41 -4.23
N SER A 58 -13.70 -24.46 -4.14
CA SER A 58 -12.99 -25.69 -3.78
C SER A 58 -12.88 -25.94 -2.28
N SER A 59 -12.80 -24.89 -1.45
CA SER A 59 -12.51 -25.03 -0.01
C SER A 59 -13.38 -24.12 0.86
N THR A 60 -13.31 -22.79 0.67
CA THR A 60 -13.87 -21.81 1.62
C THR A 60 -15.38 -21.92 1.82
N ARG A 61 -16.13 -22.23 0.76
CA ARG A 61 -17.58 -22.47 0.88
C ARG A 61 -17.89 -23.65 1.78
N SER A 62 -17.08 -24.72 1.74
CA SER A 62 -17.25 -25.90 2.60
C SER A 62 -16.92 -25.55 4.05
N ILE A 63 -15.82 -24.84 4.29
CA ILE A 63 -15.41 -24.35 5.61
C ILE A 63 -16.55 -23.59 6.29
N LEU A 64 -17.11 -22.58 5.61
CA LEU A 64 -18.19 -21.75 6.15
C LEU A 64 -19.50 -22.55 6.35
N ASN A 65 -19.81 -23.50 5.46
CA ASN A 65 -20.96 -24.38 5.63
C ASN A 65 -20.82 -25.30 6.85
N ASN A 66 -19.62 -25.86 7.05
CA ASN A 66 -19.32 -26.73 8.18
C ASN A 66 -19.26 -25.94 9.48
N MET A 67 -18.69 -24.72 9.48
CA MET A 67 -18.70 -23.82 10.64
C MET A 67 -20.13 -23.59 11.15
N VAL A 68 -21.07 -23.28 10.23
CA VAL A 68 -22.48 -23.10 10.60
C VAL A 68 -23.08 -24.37 11.22
N SER A 69 -22.87 -25.54 10.63
CA SER A 69 -23.49 -26.77 11.10
C SER A 69 -22.84 -27.33 12.37
N LYS A 70 -21.51 -27.30 12.46
CA LYS A 70 -20.72 -27.90 13.53
C LYS A 70 -20.72 -27.07 14.80
N LEU A 71 -20.67 -25.74 14.71
CA LEU A 71 -20.81 -24.91 15.91
C LEU A 71 -22.20 -25.02 16.56
N GLN A 72 -23.24 -25.39 15.81
CA GLN A 72 -24.54 -25.74 16.41
C GLN A 72 -24.51 -27.08 17.15
N GLN A 73 -23.76 -28.07 16.64
CA GLN A 73 -23.61 -29.39 17.25
C GLN A 73 -22.72 -29.35 18.50
N TRP A 74 -21.70 -28.49 18.49
CA TRP A 74 -20.65 -28.42 19.50
C TRP A 74 -20.74 -27.12 20.32
N PRO A 75 -21.63 -27.02 21.33
CA PRO A 75 -21.97 -25.76 22.00
C PRO A 75 -20.79 -25.09 22.73
N ASN A 76 -19.75 -25.84 23.09
CA ASN A 76 -18.58 -25.31 23.81
C ASN A 76 -17.45 -24.86 22.87
N MET A 77 -17.55 -25.12 21.57
CA MET A 77 -16.51 -24.75 20.60
C MET A 77 -16.70 -23.29 20.17
N THR A 78 -15.58 -22.58 20.04
CA THR A 78 -15.48 -21.24 19.42
C THR A 78 -14.80 -21.33 18.07
N PHE A 79 -14.87 -20.27 17.28
CA PHE A 79 -14.13 -20.13 16.03
C PHE A 79 -13.86 -18.65 15.73
N ILE A 80 -12.81 -18.36 14.97
CA ILE A 80 -12.55 -17.00 14.46
C ILE A 80 -12.60 -16.95 12.93
N TRP A 81 -13.00 -15.79 12.40
CA TRP A 81 -13.01 -15.53 10.96
C TRP A 81 -12.47 -14.13 10.66
N SER A 82 -11.57 -14.01 9.69
CA SER A 82 -10.90 -12.74 9.36
C SER A 82 -11.31 -12.15 8.00
N GLU A 83 -11.30 -12.94 6.93
CA GLU A 83 -11.46 -12.44 5.56
C GLU A 83 -12.94 -12.18 5.21
N VAL A 84 -13.37 -10.93 5.34
CA VAL A 84 -14.77 -10.54 5.07
C VAL A 84 -15.17 -10.74 3.60
N SER A 85 -14.22 -10.67 2.67
CA SER A 85 -14.45 -10.93 1.24
C SER A 85 -15.10 -12.30 0.99
N PHE A 86 -14.54 -13.37 1.54
CA PHE A 86 -15.11 -14.71 1.43
C PHE A 86 -16.44 -14.87 2.18
N LEU A 87 -16.56 -14.25 3.36
CA LEU A 87 -17.81 -14.27 4.12
C LEU A 87 -18.94 -13.58 3.36
N SER A 88 -18.65 -12.47 2.68
CA SER A 88 -19.59 -11.78 1.79
C SER A 88 -19.99 -12.67 0.62
N LEU A 89 -19.03 -13.29 -0.06
CA LEU A 89 -19.32 -14.17 -1.21
C LEU A 89 -20.17 -15.39 -0.79
N TRP A 90 -19.89 -15.97 0.37
CA TRP A 90 -20.72 -17.02 0.95
C TRP A 90 -22.12 -16.52 1.29
N TRP A 91 -22.20 -15.35 1.93
CA TRP A 91 -23.46 -14.75 2.38
C TRP A 91 -24.43 -14.55 1.22
N ASP A 92 -23.96 -14.10 0.06
CA ASP A 92 -24.82 -13.84 -1.10
C ASP A 92 -25.56 -15.10 -1.59
N SER A 93 -24.94 -16.29 -1.42
CA SER A 93 -25.53 -17.58 -1.81
C SER A 93 -26.13 -18.40 -0.66
N ALA A 94 -25.96 -17.97 0.60
CA ALA A 94 -26.37 -18.73 1.77
C ALA A 94 -27.89 -18.67 2.02
N HIS A 95 -28.48 -19.81 2.40
CA HIS A 95 -29.89 -19.88 2.81
C HIS A 95 -30.16 -18.99 4.05
N PRO A 96 -31.30 -18.28 4.15
CA PRO A 96 -31.63 -17.41 5.29
C PRO A 96 -31.46 -18.06 6.67
N THR A 97 -31.77 -19.36 6.81
CA THR A 97 -31.54 -20.12 8.06
C THR A 97 -30.07 -20.15 8.47
N LYS A 98 -29.14 -20.35 7.53
CA LYS A 98 -27.70 -20.35 7.83
C LYS A 98 -27.21 -18.95 8.22
N LYS A 99 -27.73 -17.91 7.56
CA LYS A 99 -27.47 -16.51 7.90
C LYS A 99 -27.88 -16.20 9.35
N MET A 100 -29.06 -16.65 9.77
CA MET A 100 -29.52 -16.48 11.16
C MET A 100 -28.62 -17.19 12.17
N VAL A 101 -28.07 -18.36 11.82
CA VAL A 101 -27.13 -19.08 12.69
C VAL A 101 -25.83 -18.30 12.88
N ILE A 102 -25.21 -17.78 11.81
CA ILE A 102 -24.00 -16.94 11.94
C ILE A 102 -24.29 -15.72 12.82
N LYS A 103 -25.39 -15.00 12.57
CA LYS A 103 -25.78 -13.85 13.41
C LYS A 103 -25.88 -14.22 14.88
N ARG A 104 -26.47 -15.39 15.20
CA ARG A 104 -26.56 -15.89 16.57
C ARG A 104 -25.20 -16.24 17.15
N LEU A 105 -24.36 -17.00 16.43
CA LEU A 105 -23.03 -17.40 16.88
C LEU A 105 -22.14 -16.19 17.18
N VAL A 106 -22.21 -15.15 16.36
CA VAL A 106 -21.50 -13.88 16.59
C VAL A 106 -22.04 -13.16 17.82
N LYS A 107 -23.37 -13.04 17.94
CA LYS A 107 -24.01 -12.41 19.11
C LYS A 107 -23.67 -13.14 20.42
N ASP A 108 -23.61 -14.47 20.38
CA ASP A 108 -23.31 -15.33 21.53
C ASP A 108 -21.79 -15.36 21.85
N GLY A 109 -20.95 -14.67 21.06
CA GLY A 109 -19.49 -14.64 21.24
C GLY A 109 -18.77 -15.93 20.85
N ARG A 110 -19.46 -16.88 20.21
CA ARG A 110 -18.91 -18.19 19.81
C ARG A 110 -18.20 -18.15 18.45
N LEU A 111 -18.49 -17.13 17.66
CA LEU A 111 -17.79 -16.82 16.42
C LEU A 111 -17.32 -15.37 16.50
N GLU A 112 -16.02 -15.14 16.59
CA GLU A 112 -15.46 -13.78 16.58
C GLU A 112 -15.00 -13.38 15.17
N MET A 113 -15.39 -12.17 14.75
CA MET A 113 -14.85 -11.53 13.56
C MET A 113 -13.58 -10.77 13.96
N THR A 114 -12.41 -11.28 13.58
CA THR A 114 -11.10 -10.74 13.97
C THR A 114 -10.52 -9.90 12.84
N THR A 115 -9.92 -8.75 13.15
CA THR A 115 -9.53 -7.69 12.18
C THR A 115 -10.73 -7.10 11.43
N GLY A 116 -11.51 -7.93 10.73
CA GLY A 116 -12.71 -7.58 9.98
C GLY A 116 -12.48 -6.78 8.71
N GLY A 117 -11.25 -6.76 8.19
CA GLY A 117 -10.95 -6.19 6.88
C GLY A 117 -11.56 -7.02 5.75
N TRP A 118 -11.65 -6.44 4.56
CA TRP A 118 -12.02 -7.18 3.36
C TRP A 118 -11.06 -8.36 3.12
N VAL A 119 -9.78 -8.15 3.44
CA VAL A 119 -8.70 -9.13 3.40
C VAL A 119 -7.79 -8.97 4.63
N MET A 120 -6.94 -9.96 4.88
CA MET A 120 -5.74 -9.76 5.70
C MET A 120 -4.70 -9.03 4.85
N THR A 121 -4.61 -7.71 5.05
CA THR A 121 -3.85 -6.81 4.19
C THR A 121 -2.33 -7.01 4.35
N ASP A 122 -1.58 -6.86 3.26
CA ASP A 122 -0.13 -6.65 3.35
C ASP A 122 0.17 -5.37 4.12
N GLU A 123 1.23 -5.41 4.94
CA GLU A 123 1.66 -4.31 5.79
C GLU A 123 2.91 -3.57 5.26
N ALA A 124 3.56 -4.06 4.20
CA ALA A 124 4.75 -3.41 3.63
C ALA A 124 4.44 -2.55 2.40
N THR A 125 3.75 -3.12 1.40
CA THR A 125 3.62 -2.56 0.05
C THR A 125 2.32 -1.78 -0.16
N SER A 126 1.34 -1.99 0.71
CA SER A 126 0.07 -1.28 0.73
C SER A 126 0.22 0.18 1.15
N HIS A 127 -0.50 1.09 0.50
CA HIS A 127 -0.55 2.49 0.87
C HIS A 127 -1.74 2.78 1.80
N ILE A 128 -1.59 3.82 2.63
CA ILE A 128 -2.54 4.20 3.68
C ILE A 128 -3.99 4.32 3.18
N TYR A 129 -4.20 4.80 1.95
CA TYR A 129 -5.52 4.90 1.34
C TYR A 129 -6.17 3.53 1.17
N ALA A 130 -5.54 2.60 0.44
CA ALA A 130 -6.13 1.29 0.16
C ALA A 130 -6.22 0.41 1.42
N MET A 131 -5.25 0.51 2.34
CA MET A 131 -5.28 -0.18 3.63
C MET A 131 -6.50 0.20 4.47
N LEU A 132 -6.84 1.49 4.50
CA LEU A 132 -8.01 1.97 5.22
C LEU A 132 -9.31 1.68 4.45
N ASP A 133 -9.32 1.84 3.13
CA ASP A 133 -10.53 1.64 2.32
C ASP A 133 -11.04 0.20 2.38
N GLN A 134 -10.15 -0.79 2.35
CA GLN A 134 -10.52 -2.20 2.52
C GLN A 134 -11.02 -2.51 3.95
N LEU A 135 -10.47 -1.82 4.96
CA LEU A 135 -10.92 -1.97 6.35
C LEU A 135 -12.31 -1.36 6.55
N ILE A 136 -12.58 -0.20 5.93
CA ILE A 136 -13.92 0.42 5.89
C ILE A 136 -14.91 -0.54 5.22
N GLU A 137 -14.58 -1.10 4.04
CA GLU A 137 -15.46 -2.03 3.32
C GLU A 137 -15.82 -3.24 4.19
N GLY A 138 -14.83 -3.89 4.80
CA GLY A 138 -15.05 -5.04 5.68
C GLY A 138 -15.88 -4.70 6.92
N HIS A 139 -15.52 -3.63 7.64
CA HIS A 139 -16.24 -3.20 8.85
C HIS A 139 -17.68 -2.77 8.57
N GLN A 140 -17.92 -2.01 7.49
CA GLN A 140 -19.27 -1.61 7.15
C GLN A 140 -20.12 -2.82 6.70
N TRP A 141 -19.53 -3.79 5.99
CA TRP A 141 -20.21 -5.02 5.63
C TRP A 141 -20.61 -5.83 6.88
N LEU A 142 -19.68 -5.99 7.82
CA LEU A 142 -19.91 -6.67 9.11
C LEU A 142 -20.99 -5.97 9.92
N LYS A 143 -20.92 -4.64 10.03
CA LYS A 143 -21.92 -3.85 10.76
C LYS A 143 -23.31 -3.98 10.14
N THR A 144 -23.39 -3.94 8.82
CA THR A 144 -24.67 -4.01 8.08
C THR A 144 -25.31 -5.39 8.16
N ASN A 145 -24.52 -6.45 7.98
CA ASN A 145 -25.05 -7.81 7.86
C ASN A 145 -25.14 -8.54 9.21
N LEU A 146 -24.19 -8.32 10.11
CA LEU A 146 -24.02 -9.08 11.36
C LEU A 146 -24.17 -8.22 12.62
N ASP A 147 -24.26 -6.89 12.49
CA ASP A 147 -24.32 -5.94 13.61
C ASP A 147 -23.13 -6.04 14.58
N VAL A 148 -21.95 -6.37 14.06
CA VAL A 148 -20.72 -6.55 14.84
C VAL A 148 -19.64 -5.54 14.45
N ILE A 149 -18.79 -5.18 15.40
CA ILE A 149 -17.59 -4.38 15.19
C ILE A 149 -16.43 -5.18 15.80
N PRO A 150 -15.38 -5.51 15.04
CA PRO A 150 -14.24 -6.27 15.55
C PRO A 150 -13.61 -5.64 16.80
N GLU A 151 -13.32 -6.47 17.80
CA GLU A 151 -12.71 -6.04 19.08
C GLU A 151 -11.24 -6.46 19.19
N SER A 152 -10.80 -7.40 18.36
CA SER A 152 -9.41 -7.86 18.29
C SER A 152 -8.90 -7.96 16.84
N GLY A 153 -7.59 -7.81 16.68
CA GLY A 153 -6.88 -8.04 15.42
C GLY A 153 -6.24 -9.42 15.35
N TRP A 154 -6.17 -9.94 14.12
CA TRP A 154 -5.50 -11.18 13.74
C TRP A 154 -4.75 -10.93 12.43
N SER A 155 -3.42 -10.81 12.51
CA SER A 155 -2.52 -10.57 11.38
C SER A 155 -1.39 -11.61 11.43
N VAL A 156 -1.67 -12.81 10.93
CA VAL A 156 -0.75 -13.95 11.09
C VAL A 156 0.11 -14.26 9.87
N ASP A 157 -0.26 -13.77 8.69
CA ASP A 157 0.45 -14.08 7.45
C ASP A 157 1.09 -12.92 6.67
N PRO A 158 0.87 -11.62 6.97
CA PRO A 158 1.69 -10.56 6.37
C PRO A 158 3.19 -10.73 6.67
N PHE A 159 4.06 -10.50 5.68
CA PHE A 159 5.48 -10.84 5.74
C PHE A 159 6.32 -9.75 6.43
N GLY A 160 6.09 -9.59 7.74
CA GLY A 160 6.57 -8.46 8.55
C GLY A 160 5.42 -7.52 8.89
N HIS A 161 5.58 -6.76 9.97
CA HIS A 161 4.50 -5.94 10.53
C HIS A 161 4.94 -4.50 10.80
N GLY A 162 4.05 -3.54 10.51
CA GLY A 162 4.27 -2.11 10.69
C GLY A 162 3.30 -1.47 11.69
N GLY A 163 3.58 -0.26 12.15
CA GLY A 163 2.74 0.44 13.12
C GLY A 163 1.36 0.89 12.60
N THR A 164 1.15 0.91 11.29
CA THR A 164 -0.05 1.49 10.64
C THR A 164 -1.32 0.70 10.92
N ILE A 165 -1.32 -0.63 10.79
CA ILE A 165 -2.50 -1.47 11.05
C ILE A 165 -2.91 -1.46 12.53
N PRO A 166 -1.99 -1.66 13.50
CA PRO A 166 -2.31 -1.49 14.91
C PRO A 166 -2.97 -0.15 15.23
N TYR A 167 -2.47 0.94 14.63
CA TYR A 167 -3.08 2.28 14.76
C TYR A 167 -4.52 2.31 14.21
N PHE A 168 -4.77 1.74 13.03
CA PHE A 168 -6.11 1.69 12.43
C PHE A 168 -7.10 0.84 13.22
N LEU A 169 -6.64 -0.30 13.73
CA LEU A 169 -7.44 -1.18 14.58
C LEU A 169 -7.80 -0.46 15.88
N LYS A 170 -6.83 0.23 16.52
CA LYS A 170 -7.08 1.04 17.71
C LYS A 170 -8.12 2.12 17.47
N ALA A 171 -7.93 2.91 16.40
CA ALA A 171 -8.82 3.99 16.01
C ALA A 171 -10.21 3.51 15.54
N SER A 172 -10.34 2.22 15.20
CA SER A 172 -11.62 1.56 14.89
C SER A 172 -12.28 0.91 16.12
N GLY A 173 -11.59 0.85 17.25
CA GLY A 173 -12.13 0.41 18.54
C GLY A 173 -11.68 -0.99 19.00
N ALA A 174 -10.68 -1.59 18.36
CA ALA A 174 -10.07 -2.83 18.84
C ALA A 174 -9.17 -2.56 20.06
N SER A 175 -9.10 -3.52 20.98
CA SER A 175 -8.33 -3.41 22.22
C SER A 175 -7.01 -4.18 22.21
N GLY A 176 -6.87 -5.16 21.31
CA GLY A 176 -5.64 -5.93 21.15
C GLY A 176 -5.50 -6.53 19.75
N THR A 177 -4.28 -6.93 19.37
CA THR A 177 -4.00 -7.58 18.08
C THR A 177 -2.97 -8.69 18.21
N VAL A 178 -3.13 -9.76 17.44
CA VAL A 178 -2.19 -10.88 17.33
C VAL A 178 -1.35 -10.71 16.07
N ILE A 179 -0.02 -10.85 16.19
CA ILE A 179 0.95 -10.87 15.09
C ILE A 179 1.78 -12.16 15.11
N GLN A 180 2.39 -12.51 13.97
CA GLN A 180 3.13 -13.77 13.83
C GLN A 180 4.47 -13.61 13.13
N ARG A 181 4.52 -13.11 11.88
CA ARG A 181 5.74 -13.16 11.06
C ARG A 181 6.68 -12.00 11.37
N ILE A 182 7.44 -12.17 12.44
CA ILE A 182 8.57 -11.32 12.79
C ILE A 182 9.88 -12.10 12.66
N HIS A 183 11.00 -11.39 12.51
CA HIS A 183 12.33 -11.99 12.40
C HIS A 183 12.59 -13.05 13.50
N TYR A 184 13.13 -14.21 13.14
CA TYR A 184 13.38 -15.34 14.07
C TYR A 184 14.12 -14.92 15.36
N ALA A 185 15.13 -14.04 15.24
CA ALA A 185 15.86 -13.52 16.38
C ALA A 185 14.99 -12.68 17.35
N TRP A 186 14.00 -11.93 16.86
CA TRP A 186 13.05 -11.21 17.71
C TRP A 186 12.20 -12.17 18.54
N LYS A 187 11.77 -13.30 17.96
CA LYS A 187 11.01 -14.34 18.70
C LYS A 187 11.80 -14.85 19.91
N GLN A 188 13.08 -15.18 19.73
CA GLN A 188 13.93 -15.58 20.85
C GLN A 188 14.09 -14.45 21.88
N TRP A 189 14.29 -13.21 21.43
CA TRP A 189 14.46 -12.08 22.34
C TRP A 189 13.21 -11.83 23.19
N PHE A 190 12.02 -11.87 22.58
CA PHE A 190 10.74 -11.76 23.29
C PHE A 190 10.57 -12.89 24.30
N ALA A 191 10.87 -14.13 23.91
CA ALA A 191 10.80 -15.29 24.80
C ALA A 191 11.76 -15.15 26.00
N LYS A 192 13.00 -14.68 25.78
CA LYS A 192 13.99 -14.46 26.85
C LYS A 192 13.56 -13.35 27.80
N LYS A 193 13.00 -12.26 27.29
CA LYS A 193 12.54 -11.11 28.07
C LYS A 193 11.16 -11.29 28.70
N GLN A 194 10.41 -12.30 28.28
CA GLN A 194 8.99 -12.49 28.59
C GLN A 194 8.14 -11.29 28.15
N TYR A 195 8.47 -10.73 26.97
CA TYR A 195 7.86 -9.52 26.40
C TYR A 195 6.96 -9.85 25.19
N GLY A 196 6.47 -11.10 25.09
CA GLY A 196 5.62 -11.53 23.97
C GLY A 196 4.31 -10.74 23.87
N ASP A 197 3.83 -10.19 25.00
CA ASP A 197 2.74 -9.20 25.04
C ASP A 197 3.31 -7.82 25.37
N PHE A 198 3.01 -6.83 24.52
CA PHE A 198 3.55 -5.48 24.64
C PHE A 198 2.57 -4.42 24.15
N VAL A 199 2.74 -3.20 24.63
CA VAL A 199 2.05 -2.02 24.10
C VAL A 199 2.83 -1.47 22.93
N TRP A 200 2.30 -1.62 21.73
CA TRP A 200 2.89 -1.06 20.51
C TRP A 200 2.50 0.41 20.38
N ARG A 201 3.50 1.29 20.54
CA ARG A 201 3.35 2.74 20.54
C ARG A 201 3.89 3.34 19.25
N GLN A 202 3.17 4.32 18.72
CA GLN A 202 3.63 5.07 17.54
C GLN A 202 4.76 6.03 17.94
N PRO A 203 5.82 6.21 17.11
CA PRO A 203 6.94 7.09 17.44
C PRO A 203 6.59 8.55 17.77
N TRP A 204 5.49 9.07 17.22
CA TRP A 204 5.01 10.44 17.49
C TRP A 204 3.99 10.53 18.62
N ASP A 205 3.42 9.41 19.07
CA ASP A 205 2.37 9.39 20.07
C ASP A 205 2.98 9.48 21.48
N ARG A 206 2.90 10.67 22.08
CA ARG A 206 3.46 10.95 23.40
C ARG A 206 2.52 10.53 24.53
N ASP A 207 1.22 10.59 24.30
CA ASP A 207 0.20 10.41 25.33
C ASP A 207 -0.33 8.97 25.35
N GLY A 208 0.06 8.14 24.37
CA GLY A 208 -0.34 6.75 24.26
C GLY A 208 -1.79 6.56 23.80
N ALA A 209 -2.38 7.57 23.15
CA ALA A 209 -3.77 7.50 22.67
C ALA A 209 -3.96 6.41 21.59
N ALA A 210 -2.91 6.13 20.82
CA ALA A 210 -2.84 5.12 19.78
C ALA A 210 -2.25 3.77 20.25
N ASP A 211 -1.96 3.61 21.54
CA ASP A 211 -1.36 2.40 22.10
C ASP A 211 -2.24 1.17 21.83
N MET A 212 -1.65 0.16 21.18
CA MET A 212 -2.28 -1.12 20.88
C MET A 212 -1.60 -2.26 21.66
N LEU A 213 -2.36 -2.99 22.45
CA LEU A 213 -1.85 -4.20 23.10
C LEU A 213 -1.65 -5.28 22.04
N THR A 214 -0.43 -5.78 21.91
CA THR A 214 -0.04 -6.69 20.84
C THR A 214 0.51 -7.97 21.43
N HIS A 215 -0.02 -9.09 20.95
CA HIS A 215 0.49 -10.42 21.22
C HIS A 215 1.32 -10.90 20.04
N ASN A 216 2.62 -11.11 20.25
CA ASN A 216 3.48 -11.80 19.29
C ASN A 216 3.48 -13.31 19.58
N GLN A 217 3.08 -14.10 18.57
CA GLN A 217 3.21 -15.54 18.62
C GLN A 217 4.69 -15.97 18.78
N PRO A 218 5.00 -16.85 19.75
CA PRO A 218 6.39 -17.11 20.15
C PRO A 218 7.18 -17.96 19.16
N PHE A 219 6.54 -18.68 18.25
CA PHE A 219 7.17 -19.69 17.38
C PHE A 219 6.99 -19.35 15.90
N ASP A 220 7.50 -20.19 14.99
CA ASP A 220 7.76 -19.81 13.60
C ASP A 220 6.52 -19.43 12.78
N ILE A 221 5.47 -20.25 12.80
CA ILE A 221 4.25 -20.10 11.99
C ILE A 221 2.98 -20.41 12.81
N TYR A 222 1.80 -20.08 12.26
CA TYR A 222 0.51 -20.09 12.95
C TYR A 222 -0.24 -21.43 12.94
N ASN A 223 0.40 -22.50 12.44
CA ASN A 223 -0.21 -23.82 12.40
C ASN A 223 -0.06 -24.60 13.71
N ILE A 224 -0.85 -25.67 13.86
CA ILE A 224 -0.89 -26.49 15.10
C ILE A 224 0.50 -27.00 15.51
N LYS A 225 1.30 -27.44 14.53
CA LYS A 225 2.66 -27.97 14.75
C LYS A 225 3.57 -26.94 15.41
N HIS A 226 3.52 -25.68 14.95
CA HIS A 226 4.38 -24.62 15.45
C HIS A 226 3.70 -23.75 16.50
N SER A 227 2.45 -23.99 16.90
CA SER A 227 1.72 -23.16 17.85
C SER A 227 1.49 -23.80 19.23
N CYS A 228 1.41 -25.14 19.28
CA CYS A 228 1.10 -25.88 20.52
C CYS A 228 2.21 -25.76 21.59
N GLY A 229 3.46 -25.64 21.18
CA GLY A 229 4.60 -25.49 22.08
C GLY A 229 5.94 -25.57 21.36
N PRO A 230 7.06 -25.54 22.11
CA PRO A 230 8.39 -25.43 21.53
C PRO A 230 8.90 -26.70 20.86
N HIS A 231 8.20 -27.84 20.99
CA HIS A 231 8.59 -29.12 20.40
C HIS A 231 7.61 -29.55 19.29
N PRO A 232 7.83 -29.14 18.02
CA PRO A 232 6.93 -29.44 16.90
C PRO A 232 6.60 -30.92 16.72
N HIS A 233 7.58 -31.80 16.98
CA HIS A 233 7.39 -33.25 16.89
C HIS A 233 6.37 -33.80 17.89
N VAL A 234 6.21 -33.16 19.05
CA VAL A 234 5.18 -33.48 20.04
C VAL A 234 3.84 -32.90 19.60
N CYS A 235 3.84 -31.63 19.16
CA CYS A 235 2.65 -30.91 18.68
C CYS A 235 1.93 -31.65 17.53
N LEU A 236 2.68 -32.32 16.66
CA LEU A 236 2.12 -33.15 15.57
C LEU A 236 1.16 -34.25 16.04
N ASN A 237 1.25 -34.71 17.28
CA ASN A 237 0.33 -35.71 17.83
C ASN A 237 -1.07 -35.14 18.10
N PHE A 238 -1.22 -33.81 18.04
CA PHE A 238 -2.42 -33.07 18.43
C PHE A 238 -3.05 -32.29 17.26
N ASP A 239 -2.63 -32.55 16.03
CA ASP A 239 -3.42 -32.22 14.84
C ASP A 239 -4.18 -33.47 14.38
N PHE A 240 -5.46 -33.56 14.75
CA PHE A 240 -6.27 -34.75 14.58
C PHE A 240 -6.86 -34.93 13.17
N ARG A 241 -6.51 -34.09 12.18
CA ARG A 241 -7.04 -34.22 10.81
C ARG A 241 -6.60 -35.54 10.19
N LYS A 242 -7.59 -36.38 9.86
CA LYS A 242 -7.44 -37.60 9.07
C LYS A 242 -8.53 -37.68 8.02
N ILE A 243 -8.22 -37.20 6.82
CA ILE A 243 -9.09 -37.27 5.65
C ILE A 243 -8.65 -38.42 4.76
N ARG A 244 -9.62 -39.24 4.31
CA ARG A 244 -9.33 -40.40 3.45
C ARG A 244 -8.69 -39.92 2.14
N GLY A 245 -7.48 -40.38 1.87
CA GLY A 245 -6.71 -40.06 0.66
C GLY A 245 -5.69 -38.94 0.84
N GLU A 246 -5.70 -38.24 1.98
CA GLU A 246 -4.66 -37.29 2.34
C GLU A 246 -3.61 -37.96 3.23
N TYR A 247 -2.33 -37.77 2.91
CA TYR A 247 -1.20 -38.26 3.69
C TYR A 247 -0.31 -37.09 4.08
N THR A 248 -0.37 -36.71 5.35
CA THR A 248 0.37 -35.60 5.94
C THR A 248 1.19 -36.08 7.14
N GLU A 249 2.20 -35.31 7.55
CA GLU A 249 3.05 -35.68 8.69
C GLU A 249 2.27 -35.89 10.00
N TYR A 250 1.19 -35.13 10.22
CA TYR A 250 0.31 -35.28 11.39
C TYR A 250 -0.66 -36.46 11.25
N SER A 251 -1.18 -36.76 10.05
CA SER A 251 -2.10 -37.89 9.86
C SER A 251 -1.48 -39.23 10.25
N VAL A 252 -0.15 -39.33 10.17
CA VAL A 252 0.65 -40.50 10.55
C VAL A 252 0.87 -40.58 12.06
N ARG A 253 1.03 -39.43 12.74
CA ARG A 253 1.41 -39.38 14.16
C ARG A 253 0.24 -39.25 15.10
N ALA A 254 -0.77 -38.46 14.77
CA ALA A 254 -1.91 -38.23 15.64
C ALA A 254 -2.65 -39.54 15.89
N VAL A 255 -2.91 -39.84 17.17
CA VAL A 255 -3.70 -40.99 17.61
C VAL A 255 -4.98 -40.48 18.24
N GLU A 256 -6.07 -41.22 18.06
CA GLU A 256 -7.34 -40.88 18.71
C GLU A 256 -7.19 -40.95 20.23
N ILE A 257 -7.81 -40.00 20.91
CA ILE A 257 -7.80 -39.90 22.37
C ILE A 257 -8.89 -40.82 22.92
N THR A 258 -8.45 -41.79 23.71
CA THR A 258 -9.27 -42.85 24.29
C THR A 258 -9.08 -42.87 25.81
N PRO A 259 -9.97 -43.53 26.59
CA PRO A 259 -9.77 -43.69 28.02
C PRO A 259 -8.41 -44.32 28.42
N ASN A 260 -7.80 -45.11 27.52
CA ASN A 260 -6.53 -45.80 27.79
C ASN A 260 -5.30 -44.90 27.63
N ASN A 261 -5.35 -43.87 26.76
CA ASN A 261 -4.21 -42.99 26.49
C ASN A 261 -4.41 -41.55 26.96
N VAL A 262 -5.63 -41.15 27.36
CA VAL A 262 -5.97 -39.76 27.67
C VAL A 262 -5.07 -39.15 28.74
N LYS A 263 -4.70 -39.90 29.79
CA LYS A 263 -3.78 -39.40 30.82
C LYS A 263 -2.43 -39.00 30.22
N GLN A 264 -1.79 -39.93 29.51
CA GLN A 264 -0.48 -39.72 28.92
C GLN A 264 -0.50 -38.57 27.90
N MET A 265 -1.54 -38.53 27.05
CA MET A 265 -1.66 -37.50 26.02
C MET A 265 -1.98 -36.12 26.61
N ALA A 266 -2.83 -36.06 27.64
CA ALA A 266 -3.14 -34.83 28.35
C ALA A 266 -1.91 -34.26 29.06
N GLU A 267 -1.14 -35.10 29.76
CA GLU A 267 0.10 -34.68 30.42
C GLU A 267 1.15 -34.22 29.42
N LEU A 268 1.30 -34.92 28.28
CA LEU A 268 2.21 -34.55 27.22
C LEU A 268 1.85 -33.20 26.57
N LEU A 269 0.56 -32.98 26.28
CA LEU A 269 0.06 -31.72 25.73
C LEU A 269 0.22 -30.57 26.71
N LEU A 270 -0.19 -30.80 27.96
CA LEU A 270 -0.15 -29.79 29.01
C LEU A 270 1.29 -29.35 29.30
N GLU A 271 2.26 -30.25 29.17
CA GLU A 271 3.67 -29.90 29.30
C GLU A 271 4.12 -28.91 28.20
N GLN A 272 3.66 -29.08 26.95
CA GLN A 272 3.95 -28.12 25.88
C GLN A 272 3.28 -26.76 26.14
N TYR A 273 2.02 -26.76 26.58
CA TYR A 273 1.33 -25.53 26.97
C TYR A 273 2.01 -24.84 28.15
N ALA A 274 2.46 -25.58 29.15
CA ALA A 274 3.14 -25.02 30.32
C ALA A 274 4.51 -24.43 29.96
N ARG A 275 5.23 -25.04 29.01
CA ARG A 275 6.45 -24.46 28.42
C ARG A 275 6.16 -23.14 27.72
N THR A 276 5.13 -23.08 26.88
CA THR A 276 4.70 -21.81 26.26
C THR A 276 4.29 -20.79 27.32
N GLY A 277 3.53 -21.20 28.33
CA GLY A 277 3.12 -20.35 29.45
C GLY A 277 4.30 -19.76 30.22
N SER A 278 5.44 -20.48 30.31
CA SER A 278 6.67 -20.01 30.93
C SER A 278 7.30 -18.80 30.23
N LEU A 279 6.94 -18.56 28.97
CA LEU A 279 7.37 -17.37 28.22
C LEU A 279 6.66 -16.10 28.69
N PHE A 280 5.64 -16.21 29.54
CA PHE A 280 4.82 -15.11 30.00
C PHE A 280 4.67 -15.10 31.53
N THR A 281 4.54 -13.90 32.10
CA THR A 281 4.38 -13.71 33.56
C THR A 281 2.95 -14.01 34.02
N HIS A 282 1.94 -13.72 33.19
CA HIS A 282 0.52 -14.00 33.49
C HIS A 282 0.14 -15.49 33.36
N ASN A 283 1.00 -16.33 32.77
CA ASN A 283 0.76 -17.76 32.59
C ASN A 283 -0.55 -18.09 31.82
N VAL A 284 -0.82 -17.35 30.74
CA VAL A 284 -1.95 -17.58 29.83
C VAL A 284 -1.37 -17.85 28.44
N VAL A 285 -1.89 -18.86 27.75
CA VAL A 285 -1.44 -19.26 26.41
C VAL A 285 -2.58 -19.07 25.42
N LEU A 286 -2.34 -18.31 24.35
CA LEU A 286 -3.17 -18.32 23.15
C LEU A 286 -2.65 -19.44 22.25
N MET A 287 -3.46 -20.46 21.99
CA MET A 287 -3.08 -21.60 21.15
C MET A 287 -3.92 -21.58 19.85
N PRO A 288 -3.35 -21.12 18.73
CA PRO A 288 -3.97 -21.26 17.41
C PRO A 288 -4.21 -22.75 17.05
N LEU A 289 -5.46 -23.10 16.77
CA LEU A 289 -5.88 -24.44 16.35
C LEU A 289 -6.40 -24.41 14.90
N GLY A 290 -5.48 -24.26 13.96
CA GLY A 290 -5.78 -24.10 12.53
C GLY A 290 -4.52 -24.11 11.67
N ASP A 291 -4.70 -23.86 10.38
CA ASP A 291 -3.68 -23.75 9.32
C ASP A 291 -4.40 -23.24 8.05
N ASP A 292 -3.70 -23.20 6.93
CA ASP A 292 -4.25 -22.86 5.61
C ASP A 292 -5.41 -23.79 5.22
N PHE A 293 -6.55 -23.19 4.89
CA PHE A 293 -7.77 -23.85 4.42
C PHE A 293 -8.23 -25.06 5.24
N ARG A 294 -7.92 -25.09 6.55
CA ARG A 294 -8.40 -26.14 7.48
C ARG A 294 -9.91 -26.00 7.71
N TYR A 295 -10.51 -27.03 8.31
CA TYR A 295 -11.94 -27.13 8.61
C TYR A 295 -12.85 -27.25 7.36
N ASP A 296 -12.27 -27.63 6.22
CA ASP A 296 -12.98 -27.80 4.95
C ASP A 296 -13.82 -29.06 4.86
N HIS A 297 -13.57 -30.06 5.72
CA HIS A 297 -14.32 -31.31 5.80
C HIS A 297 -15.09 -31.43 7.12
N ALA A 298 -16.35 -31.86 7.07
CA ALA A 298 -17.16 -32.04 8.28
C ALA A 298 -16.56 -33.02 9.30
N ILE A 299 -15.92 -34.10 8.83
CA ILE A 299 -15.27 -35.10 9.71
C ILE A 299 -14.08 -34.49 10.47
N GLU A 300 -13.39 -33.51 9.89
CA GLU A 300 -12.28 -32.87 10.56
C GLU A 300 -12.75 -32.07 11.79
N TRP A 301 -13.86 -31.34 11.67
CA TRP A 301 -14.46 -30.64 12.81
C TRP A 301 -14.72 -31.61 13.97
N ASP A 302 -15.23 -32.80 13.65
CA ASP A 302 -15.54 -33.83 14.65
C ASP A 302 -14.26 -34.41 15.26
N GLN A 303 -13.24 -34.67 14.43
CA GLN A 303 -11.94 -35.16 14.87
C GLN A 303 -11.24 -34.16 15.81
N GLN A 304 -11.17 -32.88 15.42
CA GLN A 304 -10.54 -31.85 16.24
C GLN A 304 -11.35 -31.64 17.53
N TYR A 305 -12.66 -31.41 17.43
CA TYR A 305 -13.49 -31.14 18.59
C TYR A 305 -13.47 -32.31 19.59
N THR A 306 -13.75 -33.52 19.14
CA THR A 306 -13.92 -34.68 20.05
C THR A 306 -12.63 -34.99 20.81
N ASN A 307 -11.49 -35.00 20.11
CA ASN A 307 -10.21 -35.30 20.74
C ASN A 307 -9.78 -34.19 21.73
N TYR A 308 -9.86 -32.91 21.32
CA TYR A 308 -9.57 -31.81 22.24
C TYR A 308 -10.55 -31.76 23.41
N LYS A 309 -11.83 -32.05 23.20
CA LYS A 309 -12.83 -32.08 24.27
C LYS A 309 -12.51 -33.14 25.32
N ILE A 310 -12.12 -34.35 24.91
CA ILE A 310 -11.71 -35.42 25.84
C ILE A 310 -10.48 -34.99 26.65
N LEU A 311 -9.47 -34.41 26.00
CA LEU A 311 -8.26 -33.90 26.66
C LEU A 311 -8.61 -32.78 27.66
N MET A 312 -9.40 -31.80 27.23
CA MET A 312 -9.85 -30.68 28.05
C MET A 312 -10.64 -31.15 29.27
N ASP A 313 -11.61 -32.05 29.09
CA ASP A 313 -12.42 -32.57 30.20
C ASP A 313 -11.56 -33.34 31.21
N TYR A 314 -10.60 -34.12 30.71
CA TYR A 314 -9.67 -34.84 31.56
C TYR A 314 -8.79 -33.89 32.39
N ILE A 315 -8.27 -32.82 31.77
CA ILE A 315 -7.44 -31.81 32.45
C ILE A 315 -8.28 -31.00 33.44
N ASN A 316 -9.43 -30.46 33.00
CA ASN A 316 -10.25 -29.54 33.79
C ASN A 316 -10.97 -30.24 34.96
N SER A 317 -11.30 -31.53 34.85
CA SER A 317 -11.81 -32.31 35.99
C SER A 317 -10.75 -32.53 37.09
N ARG A 318 -9.47 -32.30 36.76
CA ARG A 318 -8.30 -32.36 37.65
C ARG A 318 -7.58 -31.01 37.72
N LYS A 319 -8.30 -29.91 37.52
CA LYS A 319 -7.71 -28.55 37.48
C LYS A 319 -6.86 -28.22 38.70
N ASP A 320 -7.21 -28.74 39.88
CA ASP A 320 -6.49 -28.48 41.13
C ASP A 320 -5.21 -29.34 41.22
N GLU A 321 -5.20 -30.54 40.63
CA GLU A 321 -4.01 -31.40 40.54
C GLU A 321 -3.00 -30.86 39.53
N TYR A 322 -3.49 -30.44 38.35
CA TYR A 322 -2.64 -29.92 37.28
C TYR A 322 -2.37 -28.41 37.40
N ASN A 323 -3.05 -27.71 38.31
CA ASN A 323 -3.05 -26.26 38.41
C ASN A 323 -3.27 -25.57 37.04
N ALA A 324 -4.20 -26.10 36.26
CA ALA A 324 -4.40 -25.71 34.87
C ALA A 324 -5.86 -25.79 34.42
N GLU A 325 -6.21 -24.93 33.46
CA GLU A 325 -7.50 -24.89 32.79
C GLU A 325 -7.28 -24.73 31.27
N VAL A 326 -7.94 -25.55 30.47
CA VAL A 326 -7.93 -25.47 29.00
C VAL A 326 -9.34 -25.23 28.51
N VAL A 327 -9.54 -24.18 27.71
CA VAL A 327 -10.85 -23.78 27.16
C VAL A 327 -10.76 -23.46 25.68
N PHE A 328 -11.85 -23.68 24.94
CA PHE A 328 -12.02 -22.99 23.66
C PHE A 328 -12.35 -21.52 23.94
N GLY A 329 -11.78 -20.62 23.16
CA GLY A 329 -12.05 -19.19 23.23
C GLY A 329 -11.59 -18.47 21.98
N THR A 330 -11.45 -17.17 22.08
CA THR A 330 -11.06 -16.29 20.97
C THR A 330 -9.94 -15.33 21.41
N PRO A 331 -9.31 -14.57 20.49
CA PRO A 331 -8.31 -13.56 20.87
C PRO A 331 -8.85 -12.52 21.85
N LYS A 332 -10.14 -12.15 21.76
CA LYS A 332 -10.80 -11.29 22.77
C LYS A 332 -10.72 -11.89 24.16
N ASP A 333 -10.99 -13.18 24.32
CA ASP A 333 -10.92 -13.87 25.62
C ASP A 333 -9.49 -13.86 26.17
N TYR A 334 -8.49 -14.03 25.30
CA TYR A 334 -7.08 -13.98 25.66
C TYR A 334 -6.69 -12.60 26.21
N PHE A 335 -6.96 -11.53 25.46
CA PHE A 335 -6.62 -10.18 25.91
C PHE A 335 -7.32 -9.81 27.22
N HIS A 336 -8.58 -10.22 27.37
CA HIS A 336 -9.32 -10.03 28.61
C HIS A 336 -8.69 -10.79 29.79
N GLU A 337 -8.25 -12.03 29.58
CA GLU A 337 -7.63 -12.85 30.63
C GLU A 337 -6.26 -12.31 31.06
N ILE A 338 -5.40 -11.89 30.13
CA ILE A 338 -4.08 -11.36 30.50
C ILE A 338 -4.19 -10.03 31.25
N GLN A 339 -5.15 -9.17 30.87
CA GLN A 339 -5.41 -7.89 31.54
C GLN A 339 -5.97 -8.07 32.96
N LYS A 340 -6.63 -9.20 33.27
CA LYS A 340 -7.02 -9.53 34.64
C LYS A 340 -5.83 -9.86 35.53
N ARG A 341 -4.81 -10.50 34.95
CA ARG A 341 -3.67 -11.04 35.71
C ARG A 341 -2.52 -10.05 35.84
N VAL A 342 -2.34 -9.18 34.85
CA VAL A 342 -1.24 -8.21 34.79
C VAL A 342 -1.76 -6.84 34.35
N SER A 343 -1.33 -5.80 35.06
CA SER A 343 -1.76 -4.41 34.81
C SER A 343 -0.77 -3.58 34.00
N LYS A 344 0.47 -4.07 33.81
CA LYS A 344 1.54 -3.37 33.10
C LYS A 344 2.22 -4.27 32.09
N PHE A 345 2.30 -3.81 30.86
CA PHE A 345 3.01 -4.46 29.76
C PHE A 345 4.20 -3.60 29.32
N PRO A 346 5.29 -4.19 28.80
CA PRO A 346 6.37 -3.42 28.20
C PRO A 346 5.84 -2.62 27.00
N SER A 347 6.42 -1.44 26.73
CA SER A 347 6.09 -0.64 25.55
C SER A 347 7.21 -0.70 24.52
N LEU A 348 6.85 -0.80 23.25
CA LEU A 348 7.78 -0.84 22.12
C LEU A 348 7.37 0.17 21.05
N THR A 349 8.37 0.76 20.42
CA THR A 349 8.24 1.66 19.27
C THR A 349 9.10 1.14 18.13
N GLY A 350 8.60 1.25 16.90
CA GLY A 350 9.28 0.74 15.71
C GLY A 350 8.37 -0.20 14.92
N ASP A 351 8.98 -1.01 14.07
CA ASP A 351 8.33 -2.02 13.24
C ASP A 351 9.10 -3.34 13.26
N PHE A 352 8.56 -4.34 12.56
CA PHE A 352 9.12 -5.68 12.46
C PHE A 352 9.57 -6.03 11.03
N PHE A 353 10.01 -5.02 10.27
CA PHE A 353 10.72 -5.20 9.02
C PHE A 353 12.25 -5.18 9.26
N VAL A 354 13.05 -5.96 8.54
CA VAL A 354 12.66 -6.95 7.51
C VAL A 354 12.39 -8.30 8.16
N TYR A 355 11.29 -8.95 7.76
CA TYR A 355 11.00 -10.30 8.19
C TYR A 355 12.06 -11.28 7.66
N SER A 356 12.49 -12.19 8.52
CA SER A 356 13.35 -13.30 8.14
C SER A 356 12.96 -14.56 8.87
N ASP A 357 12.86 -15.64 8.13
CA ASP A 357 12.68 -16.99 8.63
C ASP A 357 13.95 -17.83 8.54
N ILE A 358 13.94 -18.95 9.26
CA ILE A 358 14.97 -19.99 9.20
C ILE A 358 14.38 -21.39 9.03
N PHE A 359 13.05 -21.54 9.08
CA PHE A 359 12.40 -22.85 9.22
C PHE A 359 12.56 -23.73 7.96
N SER A 360 12.72 -23.15 6.77
CA SER A 360 12.95 -23.90 5.52
C SER A 360 14.40 -24.37 5.36
N GLU A 361 15.37 -23.45 5.46
CA GLU A 361 16.76 -23.71 5.09
C GLU A 361 17.72 -23.86 6.29
N GLY A 362 17.30 -23.52 7.52
CA GLY A 362 18.20 -23.48 8.69
C GLY A 362 19.24 -22.35 8.64
N ARG A 363 19.00 -21.35 7.79
CA ARG A 363 19.78 -20.11 7.66
C ARG A 363 18.84 -18.92 7.44
N PRO A 364 19.29 -17.68 7.72
CA PRO A 364 18.46 -16.50 7.53
C PRO A 364 18.05 -16.35 6.07
N ALA A 365 16.75 -16.21 5.82
CA ALA A 365 16.19 -15.88 4.53
C ALA A 365 15.35 -14.61 4.67
N TYR A 366 15.74 -13.52 4.00
CA TYR A 366 15.10 -12.21 4.14
C TYR A 366 14.02 -12.02 3.09
N TRP A 367 12.82 -11.67 3.55
CA TRP A 367 11.65 -11.45 2.72
C TRP A 367 11.62 -9.99 2.28
N SER A 368 12.63 -9.54 1.56
CA SER A 368 12.73 -8.18 1.02
C SER A 368 12.52 -8.11 -0.49
N GLY A 369 12.41 -9.26 -1.18
CA GLY A 369 12.16 -9.32 -2.62
C GLY A 369 10.77 -8.82 -3.00
N TYR A 370 9.76 -9.19 -2.21
CA TYR A 370 8.35 -8.84 -2.49
C TYR A 370 8.06 -7.33 -2.42
N PHE A 371 8.95 -6.53 -1.81
CA PHE A 371 8.87 -5.07 -1.85
C PHE A 371 8.88 -4.54 -3.29
N THR A 372 9.49 -5.28 -4.23
CA THR A 372 9.63 -4.89 -5.64
C THR A 372 9.01 -5.89 -6.63
N THR A 373 8.76 -7.15 -6.23
CA THR A 373 8.16 -8.18 -7.10
C THR A 373 6.93 -7.66 -7.86
N ARG A 374 6.92 -7.86 -9.19
CA ARG A 374 5.86 -7.43 -10.14
C ARG A 374 5.52 -5.93 -10.02
N PRO A 375 6.48 -5.01 -10.26
CA PRO A 375 6.28 -3.57 -10.05
C PRO A 375 5.17 -2.97 -10.92
N TYR A 376 4.94 -3.53 -12.12
CA TYR A 376 3.82 -3.17 -13.00
C TYR A 376 2.46 -3.25 -12.27
N MET A 377 2.26 -4.32 -11.49
CA MET A 377 1.01 -4.56 -10.77
C MET A 377 0.84 -3.59 -9.60
N LYS A 378 1.92 -3.28 -8.88
CA LYS A 378 1.95 -2.25 -7.82
C LYS A 378 1.62 -0.85 -8.37
N ILE A 379 2.02 -0.55 -9.60
CA ILE A 379 1.64 0.71 -10.27
C ILE A 379 0.17 0.70 -10.69
N LEU A 380 -0.35 -0.44 -11.20
CA LEU A 380 -1.76 -0.58 -11.57
C LEU A 380 -2.69 -0.39 -10.35
N ASP A 381 -2.27 -0.88 -9.18
CA ASP A 381 -2.91 -0.62 -7.89
C ASP A 381 -2.98 0.88 -7.55
N ARG A 382 -1.85 1.59 -7.58
CA ARG A 382 -1.81 3.05 -7.34
C ARG A 382 -2.62 3.85 -8.37
N GLU A 383 -2.68 3.39 -9.62
CA GLU A 383 -3.57 3.98 -10.62
C GLU A 383 -5.05 3.80 -10.26
N LEU A 384 -5.45 2.62 -9.76
CA LEU A 384 -6.81 2.40 -9.27
C LEU A 384 -7.10 3.22 -8.01
N GLU A 385 -6.18 3.31 -7.05
CA GLU A 385 -6.34 4.16 -5.87
C GLU A 385 -6.67 5.61 -6.25
N ALA A 386 -5.87 6.19 -7.16
CA ALA A 386 -6.07 7.56 -7.63
C ALA A 386 -7.41 7.73 -8.33
N ASN A 387 -7.77 6.80 -9.22
CA ASN A 387 -9.02 6.88 -9.98
C ASN A 387 -10.25 6.66 -9.09
N LEU A 388 -10.20 5.70 -8.16
CA LEU A 388 -11.28 5.45 -7.22
C LEU A 388 -11.49 6.65 -6.32
N ARG A 389 -10.43 7.21 -5.73
CA ARG A 389 -10.52 8.42 -4.89
C ARG A 389 -11.14 9.60 -5.63
N SER A 390 -10.70 9.88 -6.86
CA SER A 390 -11.29 10.94 -7.70
C SER A 390 -12.77 10.67 -8.01
N ALA A 391 -13.11 9.42 -8.33
CA ALA A 391 -14.48 9.01 -8.63
C ALA A 391 -15.40 9.15 -7.39
N GLU A 392 -14.95 8.76 -6.19
CA GLU A 392 -15.68 8.90 -4.93
C GLU A 392 -16.05 10.36 -4.64
N ILE A 393 -15.07 11.26 -4.75
CA ILE A 393 -15.26 12.71 -4.51
C ILE A 393 -16.28 13.28 -5.50
N LEU A 394 -16.07 13.04 -6.80
CA LEU A 394 -16.94 13.54 -7.85
C LEU A 394 -18.35 12.96 -7.75
N TYR A 395 -18.46 11.66 -7.49
CA TYR A 395 -19.72 10.95 -7.33
C TYR A 395 -20.52 11.49 -6.14
N THR A 396 -19.88 11.60 -4.97
CA THR A 396 -20.53 12.09 -3.76
C THR A 396 -21.15 13.47 -3.98
N ILE A 397 -20.41 14.40 -4.59
CA ILE A 397 -20.91 15.76 -4.84
C ILE A 397 -22.04 15.73 -5.87
N THR A 398 -21.83 15.04 -7.00
CA THR A 398 -22.82 15.03 -8.10
C THR A 398 -24.13 14.36 -7.69
N LEU A 399 -24.07 13.23 -6.96
CA LEU A 399 -25.25 12.53 -6.44
C LEU A 399 -26.10 13.44 -5.56
N ASN A 400 -25.47 14.11 -4.59
CA ASN A 400 -26.21 14.93 -3.62
C ASN A 400 -26.83 16.17 -4.28
N LEU A 401 -26.16 16.76 -5.29
CA LEU A 401 -26.76 17.82 -6.11
C LEU A 401 -27.94 17.33 -6.93
N ALA A 402 -27.83 16.14 -7.53
CA ALA A 402 -28.91 15.55 -8.31
C ALA A 402 -30.15 15.29 -7.43
N LYS A 403 -29.95 14.73 -6.23
CA LYS A 403 -31.01 14.49 -5.25
C LYS A 403 -31.67 15.79 -4.77
N GLN A 404 -30.89 16.81 -4.39
CA GLN A 404 -31.44 18.11 -3.97
C GLN A 404 -32.18 18.85 -5.10
N SER A 405 -31.82 18.57 -6.36
CA SER A 405 -32.48 19.15 -7.54
C SER A 405 -33.67 18.33 -8.04
N GLY A 406 -34.03 17.23 -7.38
CA GLY A 406 -35.13 16.35 -7.80
C GLY A 406 -34.91 15.65 -9.15
N LYS A 407 -33.64 15.46 -9.57
CA LYS A 407 -33.30 14.75 -10.81
C LYS A 407 -33.46 13.23 -10.62
N ASP A 408 -33.68 12.51 -11.72
CA ASP A 408 -33.64 11.05 -11.72
C ASP A 408 -32.25 10.55 -11.30
N ILE A 409 -32.23 9.61 -10.35
CA ILE A 409 -31.02 9.05 -9.74
C ILE A 409 -30.70 7.63 -10.24
N LYS A 410 -31.52 7.03 -11.13
CA LYS A 410 -31.33 5.64 -11.56
C LYS A 410 -29.94 5.36 -12.15
N LEU A 411 -29.41 6.28 -12.96
CA LEU A 411 -28.06 6.15 -13.52
C LEU A 411 -26.98 6.23 -12.42
N TYR A 412 -27.22 7.01 -11.37
CA TYR A 412 -26.30 7.13 -10.23
C TYR A 412 -26.26 5.84 -9.40
N GLU A 413 -27.36 5.11 -9.30
CA GLU A 413 -27.42 3.80 -8.66
C GLU A 413 -26.55 2.79 -9.43
N THR A 414 -26.65 2.74 -10.76
CA THR A 414 -25.77 1.89 -11.59
C THR A 414 -24.29 2.23 -11.42
N TYR A 415 -23.94 3.52 -11.37
CA TYR A 415 -22.56 3.92 -11.10
C TYR A 415 -22.11 3.62 -9.67
N PHE A 416 -23.02 3.63 -8.69
CA PHE A 416 -22.70 3.24 -7.32
C PHE A 416 -22.31 1.76 -7.24
N GLU A 417 -23.03 0.88 -7.94
CA GLU A 417 -22.68 -0.54 -7.99
C GLU A 417 -21.27 -0.76 -8.54
N LYS A 418 -20.93 -0.05 -9.64
CA LYS A 418 -19.58 -0.05 -10.21
C LYS A 418 -18.53 0.46 -9.23
N LEU A 419 -18.86 1.52 -8.49
CA LEU A 419 -17.99 2.11 -7.48
C LEU A 419 -17.74 1.11 -6.33
N VAL A 420 -18.78 0.43 -5.85
CA VAL A 420 -18.66 -0.63 -4.83
C VAL A 420 -17.82 -1.81 -5.34
N LYS A 421 -18.01 -2.22 -6.60
CA LYS A 421 -17.18 -3.25 -7.23
C LYS A 421 -15.71 -2.82 -7.25
N ALA A 422 -15.42 -1.57 -7.62
CA ALA A 422 -14.06 -1.03 -7.63
C ALA A 422 -13.43 -0.98 -6.23
N ARG A 423 -14.17 -0.58 -5.19
CA ARG A 423 -13.71 -0.63 -3.77
C ARG A 423 -13.31 -2.05 -3.37
N ARG A 424 -14.17 -3.03 -3.66
CA ARG A 424 -13.95 -4.44 -3.32
C ARG A 424 -12.79 -5.06 -4.09
N ASN A 425 -12.63 -4.71 -5.37
CA ASN A 425 -11.52 -5.18 -6.19
C ASN A 425 -10.18 -4.59 -5.72
N LEU A 426 -10.14 -3.28 -5.42
CA LEU A 426 -8.97 -2.65 -4.81
C LEU A 426 -8.65 -3.29 -3.47
N GLY A 427 -9.66 -3.46 -2.61
CA GLY A 427 -9.50 -4.08 -1.30
C GLY A 427 -9.05 -5.53 -1.36
N LEU A 428 -9.52 -6.30 -2.35
CA LEU A 428 -9.07 -7.67 -2.59
C LEU A 428 -7.58 -7.69 -2.94
N PHE A 429 -7.13 -6.74 -3.76
CA PHE A 429 -5.72 -6.65 -4.17
C PHE A 429 -4.77 -6.26 -3.03
N GLN A 430 -5.26 -5.77 -1.89
CA GLN A 430 -4.42 -5.49 -0.72
C GLN A 430 -4.02 -6.76 0.04
N HIS A 431 -4.52 -7.94 -0.35
CA HIS A 431 -4.13 -9.22 0.25
C HIS A 431 -2.61 -9.44 0.16
N HIS A 432 -2.05 -10.11 1.16
CA HIS A 432 -0.62 -10.35 1.29
C HIS A 432 0.00 -11.28 0.22
N ASP A 433 -0.78 -11.88 -0.69
CA ASP A 433 -0.22 -12.46 -1.94
C ASP A 433 -0.60 -11.74 -3.24
N ALA A 434 -1.37 -10.67 -3.14
CA ALA A 434 -1.83 -9.89 -4.28
C ALA A 434 -0.87 -8.72 -4.56
N ILE A 435 -0.94 -7.64 -3.78
CA ILE A 435 -0.09 -6.44 -3.96
C ILE A 435 1.40 -6.75 -3.79
N THR A 436 1.74 -7.74 -2.96
CA THR A 436 3.11 -8.25 -2.78
C THR A 436 3.67 -8.88 -4.05
N GLY A 437 2.80 -9.39 -4.92
CA GLY A 437 3.15 -10.05 -6.17
C GLY A 437 3.56 -11.51 -6.00
N THR A 438 3.14 -12.17 -4.92
CA THR A 438 3.56 -13.52 -4.54
C THR A 438 2.53 -14.62 -4.85
N SER A 439 1.47 -14.29 -5.59
CA SER A 439 0.58 -15.27 -6.20
C SER A 439 1.14 -15.85 -7.50
N LYS A 440 0.62 -17.01 -7.90
CA LYS A 440 0.87 -17.58 -9.24
C LYS A 440 0.47 -16.59 -10.35
N SER A 441 1.19 -16.62 -11.45
CA SER A 441 1.01 -15.75 -12.63
C SER A 441 -0.43 -15.69 -13.14
N PHE A 442 -1.15 -16.82 -13.16
CA PHE A 442 -2.55 -16.84 -13.59
C PHE A 442 -3.51 -16.19 -12.58
N VAL A 443 -3.18 -16.22 -11.29
CA VAL A 443 -3.92 -15.52 -10.23
C VAL A 443 -3.65 -14.03 -10.30
N MET A 444 -2.38 -13.64 -10.52
CA MET A 444 -2.03 -12.24 -10.78
C MET A 444 -2.72 -11.69 -12.03
N LYS A 445 -2.94 -12.50 -13.06
CA LYS A 445 -3.77 -12.14 -14.21
C LYS A 445 -5.23 -11.88 -13.82
N ASP A 446 -5.83 -12.70 -12.95
CA ASP A 446 -7.20 -12.45 -12.45
C ASP A 446 -7.28 -11.11 -11.70
N TYR A 447 -6.35 -10.86 -10.78
CA TYR A 447 -6.25 -9.56 -10.11
C TYR A 447 -6.10 -8.39 -11.10
N ALA A 448 -5.23 -8.54 -12.10
CA ALA A 448 -4.99 -7.48 -13.09
C ALA A 448 -6.25 -7.13 -13.88
N LEU A 449 -7.06 -8.13 -14.23
CA LEU A 449 -8.34 -7.92 -14.92
C LEU A 449 -9.31 -7.15 -14.03
N LYS A 450 -9.44 -7.53 -12.75
CA LYS A 450 -10.31 -6.83 -11.79
C LYS A 450 -9.87 -5.37 -11.59
N LEU A 451 -8.57 -5.11 -11.47
CA LEU A 451 -8.02 -3.75 -11.36
C LEU A 451 -8.31 -2.93 -12.63
N PHE A 452 -8.05 -3.51 -13.80
CA PHE A 452 -8.26 -2.87 -15.09
C PHE A 452 -9.73 -2.50 -15.33
N GLU A 453 -10.67 -3.42 -15.09
CA GLU A 453 -12.11 -3.16 -15.17
C GLU A 453 -12.51 -2.02 -14.23
N SER A 454 -11.99 -2.02 -13.00
CA SER A 454 -12.30 -1.00 -11.99
C SER A 454 -11.78 0.38 -12.38
N ILE A 455 -10.59 0.47 -13.02
CA ILE A 455 -10.06 1.72 -13.57
C ILE A 455 -10.96 2.24 -14.70
N SER A 456 -11.42 1.36 -15.59
CA SER A 456 -12.34 1.74 -16.67
C SER A 456 -13.68 2.24 -16.14
N ASP A 457 -14.26 1.53 -15.17
CA ASP A 457 -15.53 1.89 -14.55
C ASP A 457 -15.45 3.23 -13.78
N THR A 458 -14.39 3.43 -13.00
CA THR A 458 -14.17 4.69 -12.27
C THR A 458 -13.86 5.86 -13.21
N THR A 459 -13.11 5.65 -14.30
CA THR A 459 -12.88 6.69 -15.33
C THR A 459 -14.18 7.09 -16.02
N SER A 460 -15.03 6.12 -16.36
CA SER A 460 -16.36 6.36 -16.95
C SER A 460 -17.27 7.16 -16.00
N LEU A 461 -17.19 6.87 -14.70
CA LEU A 461 -17.92 7.62 -13.68
C LEU A 461 -17.42 9.06 -13.52
N GLN A 462 -16.10 9.27 -13.55
CA GLN A 462 -15.50 10.61 -13.53
C GLN A 462 -15.98 11.43 -14.73
N SER A 463 -15.96 10.86 -15.94
CA SER A 463 -16.50 11.49 -17.16
C SER A 463 -17.95 11.94 -16.98
N PHE A 464 -18.82 11.05 -16.49
CA PHE A 464 -20.22 11.35 -16.23
C PHE A 464 -20.41 12.47 -15.20
N ALA A 465 -19.68 12.40 -14.08
CA ALA A 465 -19.78 13.39 -13.01
C ALA A 465 -19.28 14.77 -13.45
N ILE A 466 -18.13 14.83 -14.14
CA ILE A 466 -17.58 16.08 -14.68
C ILE A 466 -18.55 16.71 -15.69
N GLN A 467 -19.11 15.92 -16.60
CA GLN A 467 -20.13 16.41 -17.53
C GLN A 467 -21.34 16.96 -16.78
N SER A 468 -21.83 16.25 -15.77
CA SER A 468 -22.99 16.67 -14.97
C SER A 468 -22.75 17.95 -14.16
N LEU A 469 -21.52 18.19 -13.72
CA LEU A 469 -21.14 19.35 -12.91
C LEU A 469 -20.79 20.58 -13.75
N ALA A 470 -20.15 20.39 -14.91
CA ALA A 470 -19.50 21.46 -15.65
C ALA A 470 -20.08 21.72 -17.05
N ALA A 471 -20.85 20.80 -17.64
CA ALA A 471 -21.37 20.92 -19.00
C ALA A 471 -22.85 21.33 -19.06
N THR A 472 -23.21 22.06 -20.11
CA THR A 472 -24.60 22.26 -20.58
C THR A 472 -24.70 21.70 -21.99
N ILE A 473 -25.65 20.77 -22.20
CA ILE A 473 -25.82 20.04 -23.47
C ILE A 473 -27.07 20.56 -24.19
N SER A 474 -26.93 20.89 -25.46
CA SER A 474 -28.04 21.31 -26.32
C SER A 474 -28.81 20.08 -26.85
N GLY A 475 -30.10 19.98 -26.54
CA GLY A 475 -30.98 18.89 -27.00
C GLY A 475 -31.19 17.75 -25.99
N LYS A 476 -32.05 16.77 -26.32
CA LYS A 476 -32.31 15.57 -25.50
C LYS A 476 -31.37 14.42 -25.87
N SER A 477 -30.06 14.62 -25.73
CA SER A 477 -29.06 13.56 -25.94
C SER A 477 -28.56 13.01 -24.61
N ASN A 478 -28.56 11.69 -24.46
CA ASN A 478 -27.96 10.99 -23.31
C ASN A 478 -26.47 10.66 -23.54
N SER A 479 -25.85 11.22 -24.59
CA SER A 479 -24.45 10.95 -24.91
C SER A 479 -23.47 11.54 -23.87
N VAL A 480 -22.38 10.82 -23.65
CA VAL A 480 -21.23 11.31 -22.85
C VAL A 480 -20.22 11.93 -23.81
N TYR A 481 -19.99 13.23 -23.66
CA TYR A 481 -19.09 14.03 -24.48
C TYR A 481 -17.74 14.26 -23.80
N VAL A 482 -17.64 14.09 -22.49
CA VAL A 482 -16.37 14.22 -21.74
C VAL A 482 -15.67 12.86 -21.74
N LEU A 483 -14.59 12.72 -22.51
CA LEU A 483 -13.87 11.48 -22.69
C LEU A 483 -12.47 11.56 -22.08
N SER A 484 -11.95 10.44 -21.58
CA SER A 484 -10.56 10.35 -21.10
C SER A 484 -9.59 10.73 -22.23
N GLU A 485 -8.48 11.39 -21.90
CA GLU A 485 -7.44 11.78 -22.86
C GLU A 485 -6.58 10.59 -23.35
N SER A 486 -6.74 9.46 -22.69
CA SER A 486 -5.98 8.24 -22.86
C SER A 486 -6.90 7.03 -22.77
N ASP A 487 -6.47 5.98 -23.45
CA ASP A 487 -7.14 4.69 -23.45
C ASP A 487 -6.12 3.58 -23.19
N ARG A 488 -6.59 2.43 -22.69
CA ARG A 488 -5.79 1.25 -22.42
C ARG A 488 -6.52 0.03 -22.98
N ASP A 489 -5.99 -0.55 -24.06
CA ASP A 489 -6.62 -1.70 -24.72
C ASP A 489 -6.78 -2.92 -23.78
N SER A 490 -5.83 -3.15 -22.86
CA SER A 490 -5.83 -4.27 -21.91
C SER A 490 -4.94 -3.98 -20.71
N TYR A 491 -5.11 -4.75 -19.62
CA TYR A 491 -4.26 -4.67 -18.44
C TYR A 491 -2.78 -4.93 -18.73
N GLU A 492 -2.41 -5.55 -19.86
CA GLU A 492 -1.03 -5.89 -20.19
C GLU A 492 -0.25 -4.72 -20.82
N LYS A 493 -0.96 -3.67 -21.24
CA LYS A 493 -0.41 -2.55 -22.00
C LYS A 493 -0.42 -1.28 -21.16
N LEU A 494 0.58 -0.44 -21.41
CA LEU A 494 0.60 0.92 -20.86
C LEU A 494 -0.51 1.77 -21.49
N PRO A 495 -1.10 2.73 -20.75
CA PRO A 495 -2.06 3.67 -21.30
C PRO A 495 -1.48 4.45 -22.47
N LYS A 496 -2.27 4.61 -23.53
CA LYS A 496 -1.91 5.36 -24.74
C LYS A 496 -2.68 6.66 -24.76
N LYS A 497 -1.96 7.78 -24.77
CA LYS A 497 -2.57 9.10 -25.02
C LYS A 497 -3.09 9.18 -26.46
N ILE A 498 -4.34 9.56 -26.61
CA ILE A 498 -5.00 9.70 -27.91
C ILE A 498 -4.58 11.06 -28.52
N PRO A 499 -4.02 11.10 -29.74
CA PRO A 499 -3.68 12.37 -30.39
C PRO A 499 -4.92 13.23 -30.63
N ILE A 500 -4.91 14.44 -30.08
CA ILE A 500 -6.01 15.39 -30.18
C ILE A 500 -5.90 16.14 -31.51
N GLY A 501 -6.92 15.98 -32.36
CA GLY A 501 -7.06 16.70 -33.62
C GLY A 501 -7.60 18.11 -33.40
N VAL A 502 -6.82 19.13 -33.78
CA VAL A 502 -7.24 20.54 -33.76
C VAL A 502 -7.35 21.02 -35.21
N ASN A 503 -8.52 21.54 -35.60
CA ASN A 503 -8.79 22.05 -36.95
C ASN A 503 -9.10 23.57 -36.90
N ASN A 504 -9.19 24.22 -38.07
CA ASN A 504 -9.39 25.67 -38.17
C ASN A 504 -10.80 26.13 -37.76
N HIS A 505 -11.76 25.22 -37.71
CA HIS A 505 -13.18 25.55 -37.51
C HIS A 505 -13.65 25.32 -36.07
N GLU A 506 -12.90 24.57 -35.26
CA GLU A 506 -13.31 24.16 -33.92
C GLU A 506 -12.22 24.41 -32.87
N THR A 507 -12.65 24.87 -31.70
CA THR A 507 -11.80 24.94 -30.51
C THR A 507 -11.95 23.65 -29.70
N ARG A 508 -10.87 22.91 -29.49
CA ARG A 508 -10.89 21.70 -28.64
C ARG A 508 -10.81 22.10 -27.16
N LYS A 509 -11.63 21.48 -26.33
CA LYS A 509 -11.71 21.75 -24.89
C LYS A 509 -11.03 20.63 -24.12
N ILE A 510 -10.14 20.99 -23.21
CA ILE A 510 -9.40 20.08 -22.33
C ILE A 510 -9.90 20.35 -20.91
N VAL A 511 -10.48 19.34 -20.28
CA VAL A 511 -11.03 19.45 -18.93
C VAL A 511 -10.06 18.81 -17.96
N LEU A 512 -9.67 19.57 -16.94
CA LEU A 512 -8.73 19.16 -15.91
C LEU A 512 -9.44 19.11 -14.57
N PHE A 513 -9.33 18.01 -13.85
CA PHE A 513 -9.83 17.90 -12.48
C PHE A 513 -8.66 17.79 -11.49
N ASN A 514 -8.61 18.72 -10.54
CA ASN A 514 -7.73 18.65 -9.37
C ASN A 514 -8.46 17.92 -8.24
N PRO A 515 -8.05 16.69 -7.87
CA PRO A 515 -8.65 15.94 -6.79
C PRO A 515 -8.02 16.25 -5.42
N LEU A 516 -7.09 17.20 -5.32
CA LEU A 516 -6.49 17.63 -4.06
C LEU A 516 -7.26 18.82 -3.47
N ALA A 517 -7.36 18.88 -2.15
CA ALA A 517 -8.00 19.98 -1.43
C ALA A 517 -7.10 21.23 -1.29
N GLN A 518 -6.00 21.27 -2.03
CA GLN A 518 -5.04 22.36 -2.13
C GLN A 518 -4.89 22.79 -3.59
N SER A 519 -4.49 24.06 -3.78
CA SER A 519 -4.12 24.56 -5.12
C SER A 519 -2.82 23.89 -5.57
N ARG A 520 -2.66 23.68 -6.87
CA ARG A 520 -1.41 23.15 -7.42
C ARG A 520 -1.10 23.69 -8.82
N GLN A 521 0.20 23.74 -9.09
CA GLN A 521 0.75 23.86 -10.44
C GLN A 521 0.99 22.45 -10.99
N GLU A 522 0.51 22.18 -12.19
CA GLU A 522 0.72 20.88 -12.85
C GLU A 522 1.23 21.07 -14.28
N VAL A 523 2.17 20.22 -14.70
CA VAL A 523 2.61 20.18 -16.09
C VAL A 523 1.70 19.24 -16.88
N ILE A 524 0.83 19.83 -17.68
CA ILE A 524 -0.08 19.08 -18.54
C ILE A 524 0.65 18.69 -19.82
N SER A 525 0.65 17.40 -20.12
CA SER A 525 1.26 16.82 -21.31
C SER A 525 0.20 16.16 -22.18
N LEU A 526 0.02 16.63 -23.41
CA LEU A 526 -0.96 16.11 -24.37
C LEU A 526 -0.27 15.67 -25.65
N LYS A 527 -0.87 14.70 -26.35
CA LYS A 527 -0.51 14.39 -27.74
C LYS A 527 -1.46 15.14 -28.67
N VAL A 528 -0.91 15.82 -29.67
CA VAL A 528 -1.69 16.61 -30.65
C VAL A 528 -1.23 16.28 -32.06
N THR A 529 -2.12 16.36 -33.05
CA THR A 529 -1.79 16.04 -34.45
C THR A 529 -1.19 17.23 -35.21
N SER A 530 -1.14 18.42 -34.60
CA SER A 530 -0.61 19.64 -35.21
C SER A 530 0.20 20.44 -34.19
N TYR A 531 1.38 20.92 -34.60
CA TYR A 531 2.18 21.86 -33.81
C TYR A 531 1.64 23.29 -33.88
N LYS A 532 0.79 23.59 -34.88
CA LYS A 532 0.23 24.90 -35.19
C LYS A 532 -0.95 25.26 -34.28
N ILE A 533 -0.70 25.26 -32.98
CA ILE A 533 -1.74 25.47 -31.97
C ILE A 533 -1.32 26.53 -30.97
N LYS A 534 -2.30 27.15 -30.31
CA LYS A 534 -2.12 27.93 -29.08
C LYS A 534 -3.00 27.36 -27.97
N VAL A 535 -2.57 27.56 -26.73
CA VAL A 535 -3.31 27.16 -25.53
C VAL A 535 -3.93 28.40 -24.89
N LEU A 536 -5.21 28.29 -24.52
CA LEU A 536 -5.91 29.32 -23.76
C LEU A 536 -6.32 28.74 -22.39
N ASP A 537 -6.24 29.58 -21.37
CA ASP A 537 -6.73 29.30 -20.03
C ASP A 537 -8.28 29.23 -19.97
N PRO A 538 -8.87 28.92 -18.81
CA PRO A 538 -10.32 28.95 -18.64
C PRO A 538 -10.99 30.28 -18.97
N GLN A 539 -10.30 31.40 -18.76
CA GLN A 539 -10.76 32.76 -19.07
C GLN A 539 -10.51 33.15 -20.54
N ARG A 540 -10.07 32.20 -21.39
CA ARG A 540 -9.75 32.37 -22.81
C ARG A 540 -8.52 33.26 -23.07
N ASN A 541 -7.67 33.50 -22.08
CA ASN A 541 -6.40 34.20 -22.27
C ASN A 541 -5.33 33.24 -22.80
N PRO A 542 -4.46 33.67 -23.75
CA PRO A 542 -3.31 32.87 -24.17
C PRO A 542 -2.34 32.65 -23.02
N ILE A 543 -1.85 31.42 -22.87
CA ILE A 543 -0.83 31.07 -21.88
C ILE A 543 0.44 30.53 -22.55
N PRO A 544 1.61 30.61 -21.89
CA PRO A 544 2.83 29.98 -22.38
C PRO A 544 2.68 28.46 -22.50
N TYR A 545 3.19 27.91 -23.60
CA TYR A 545 3.21 26.48 -23.89
C TYR A 545 4.50 26.11 -24.61
N GLN A 546 4.79 24.82 -24.66
CA GLN A 546 5.92 24.23 -25.33
C GLN A 546 5.45 23.06 -26.20
N ILE A 547 5.83 23.06 -27.47
CA ILE A 547 5.68 21.95 -28.40
C ILE A 547 7.00 21.21 -28.48
N ALA A 548 6.97 19.91 -28.24
CA ALA A 548 8.09 19.00 -28.33
C ALA A 548 7.84 17.90 -29.38
N PRO A 549 8.89 17.42 -30.06
CA PRO A 549 8.76 16.32 -31.00
C PRO A 549 8.51 14.99 -30.27
N VAL A 550 7.84 14.07 -30.96
CA VAL A 550 7.87 12.65 -30.61
C VAL A 550 9.07 12.04 -31.32
N MET A 551 10.02 11.54 -30.55
CA MET A 551 11.22 10.89 -31.07
C MET A 551 10.91 9.42 -31.37
N ASN A 552 11.30 8.96 -32.55
CA ASN A 552 11.43 7.55 -32.89
C ASN A 552 12.91 7.26 -33.18
N ALA A 553 13.60 6.67 -32.20
CA ALA A 553 15.06 6.59 -32.17
C ALA A 553 15.70 7.99 -32.34
N THR A 554 16.40 8.24 -33.45
CA THR A 554 17.04 9.53 -33.75
C THR A 554 16.26 10.36 -34.79
N SER A 555 15.05 9.94 -35.13
CA SER A 555 14.17 10.63 -36.09
C SER A 555 12.97 11.26 -35.40
N ILE A 556 12.47 12.38 -35.95
CA ILE A 556 11.28 13.07 -35.45
C ILE A 556 10.07 12.60 -36.26
N THR A 557 9.00 12.21 -35.56
CA THR A 557 7.72 11.93 -36.21
C THR A 557 6.89 13.21 -36.32
N HIS A 558 6.21 13.39 -37.45
CA HIS A 558 5.46 14.62 -37.80
C HIS A 558 3.94 14.42 -37.79
N ASP A 559 3.49 13.21 -37.48
CA ASP A 559 2.10 12.82 -37.30
C ASP A 559 1.55 13.25 -35.93
N VAL A 560 2.44 13.31 -34.93
CA VAL A 560 2.09 13.59 -33.53
C VAL A 560 3.16 14.42 -32.86
N TYR A 561 2.72 15.40 -32.08
CA TYR A 561 3.57 16.26 -31.26
C TYR A 561 3.17 16.16 -29.78
N VAL A 562 4.09 16.51 -28.89
CA VAL A 562 3.81 16.65 -27.46
C VAL A 562 3.60 18.12 -27.14
N LEU A 563 2.40 18.48 -26.70
CA LEU A 563 2.09 19.80 -26.14
C LEU A 563 2.30 19.75 -24.63
N LEU A 564 3.04 20.71 -24.09
CA LEU A 564 3.23 20.95 -22.68
C LEU A 564 2.72 22.36 -22.31
N PHE A 565 1.98 22.48 -21.23
CA PHE A 565 1.67 23.76 -20.59
C PHE A 565 1.52 23.58 -19.08
N VAL A 566 1.69 24.67 -18.33
CA VAL A 566 1.50 24.66 -16.87
C VAL A 566 0.07 25.10 -16.56
N ALA A 567 -0.69 24.22 -15.90
CA ALA A 567 -2.03 24.52 -15.41
C ALA A 567 -1.96 24.98 -13.95
N GLU A 568 -2.68 26.04 -13.64
CA GLU A 568 -2.86 26.58 -12.29
C GLU A 568 -4.24 26.13 -11.79
N LEU A 569 -4.28 25.10 -10.96
CA LEU A 569 -5.53 24.47 -10.57
C LEU A 569 -5.90 24.81 -9.13
N LYS A 570 -7.15 25.22 -8.93
CA LYS A 570 -7.70 25.55 -7.62
C LYS A 570 -8.02 24.29 -6.82
N PRO A 571 -8.18 24.38 -5.49
CA PRO A 571 -8.53 23.24 -4.64
C PRO A 571 -9.80 22.57 -5.11
N LEU A 572 -9.79 21.24 -5.21
CA LEU A 572 -10.94 20.40 -5.56
C LEU A 572 -11.74 21.01 -6.72
N SER A 573 -11.17 21.16 -7.91
CA SER A 573 -11.80 21.97 -8.98
C SER A 573 -11.68 21.36 -10.36
N ILE A 574 -12.66 21.69 -11.20
CA ILE A 574 -12.70 21.38 -12.63
C ILE A 574 -12.37 22.66 -13.38
N ALA A 575 -11.39 22.63 -14.29
CA ALA A 575 -10.98 23.76 -15.12
C ALA A 575 -10.96 23.36 -16.60
N THR A 576 -11.50 24.22 -17.47
CA THR A 576 -11.59 23.96 -18.92
C THR A 576 -10.60 24.82 -19.68
N TYR A 577 -9.54 24.22 -20.21
CA TYR A 577 -8.57 24.85 -21.11
C TYR A 577 -8.98 24.65 -22.58
N HIS A 578 -8.43 25.47 -23.47
CA HIS A 578 -8.81 25.46 -24.88
C HIS A 578 -7.60 25.37 -25.80
N LEU A 579 -7.67 24.50 -26.81
CA LEU A 579 -6.69 24.40 -27.88
C LEU A 579 -7.30 24.96 -29.17
N ARG A 580 -6.60 25.90 -29.80
CA ARG A 580 -7.04 26.53 -31.06
C ARG A 580 -5.91 26.54 -32.08
N GLN A 581 -6.23 26.26 -33.34
CA GLN A 581 -5.27 26.33 -34.43
C GLN A 581 -4.84 27.79 -34.71
N VAL A 582 -3.58 27.96 -35.09
CA VAL A 582 -2.98 29.26 -35.46
C VAL A 582 -2.15 29.10 -36.73
N ASP A 583 -2.02 30.15 -37.54
CA ASP A 583 -1.22 30.09 -38.76
C ASP A 583 0.29 30.08 -38.47
N LYS A 584 0.69 30.86 -37.46
CA LYS A 584 2.08 31.03 -37.03
C LYS A 584 2.21 30.76 -35.54
N VAL A 585 3.15 29.87 -35.20
CA VAL A 585 3.49 29.53 -33.81
C VAL A 585 4.63 30.44 -33.35
N PRO A 586 4.60 30.94 -32.10
CA PRO A 586 5.73 31.66 -31.53
C PRO A 586 6.99 30.78 -31.51
N ALA A 587 8.15 31.34 -31.87
CA ALA A 587 9.39 30.57 -31.99
C ALA A 587 9.81 29.98 -30.63
N GLU A 588 9.56 30.71 -29.54
CA GLU A 588 9.80 30.32 -28.16
C GLU A 588 8.97 29.12 -27.68
N ALA A 589 7.85 28.82 -28.35
CA ALA A 589 7.03 27.66 -28.03
C ALA A 589 7.58 26.37 -28.67
N ILE A 590 8.44 26.45 -29.68
CA ILE A 590 9.02 25.28 -30.35
C ILE A 590 10.28 24.84 -29.60
N SER A 591 10.33 23.56 -29.20
CA SER A 591 11.51 23.00 -28.53
C SER A 591 12.70 22.87 -29.49
N THR A 592 13.90 23.10 -28.98
CA THR A 592 15.15 22.73 -29.64
C THR A 592 15.55 21.31 -29.27
N VAL A 593 15.95 20.52 -30.25
CA VAL A 593 16.49 19.16 -30.05
C VAL A 593 18.01 19.19 -30.13
N TYR A 594 18.67 18.66 -29.11
CA TYR A 594 20.12 18.45 -29.13
C TYR A 594 20.42 16.97 -29.26
N CYS A 595 21.19 16.61 -30.28
CA CYS A 595 21.46 15.21 -30.61
C CYS A 595 22.70 15.10 -31.52
N SER A 596 23.52 14.06 -31.32
CA SER A 596 24.76 13.87 -32.09
C SER A 596 24.55 13.32 -33.51
N ARG A 597 23.44 12.61 -33.76
CA ARG A 597 23.19 11.90 -35.04
C ARG A 597 21.77 12.14 -35.59
N CYS A 598 21.18 13.30 -35.30
CA CYS A 598 19.85 13.63 -35.80
C CYS A 598 19.95 14.32 -37.17
N GLY A 599 19.00 14.03 -38.06
CA GLY A 599 18.89 14.69 -39.36
C GLY A 599 18.50 16.16 -39.23
N LYS A 600 18.32 16.87 -40.35
CA LYS A 600 17.66 18.18 -40.35
C LYS A 600 16.15 18.00 -40.21
N ASP A 601 15.49 18.96 -39.57
CA ASP A 601 14.04 18.99 -39.40
C ASP A 601 13.51 20.37 -39.78
N ASN A 602 12.29 20.42 -40.32
CA ASN A 602 11.68 21.65 -40.84
C ASN A 602 10.88 22.42 -39.79
N VAL A 603 10.52 21.78 -38.67
CA VAL A 603 9.73 22.35 -37.59
C VAL A 603 10.62 22.65 -36.38
N PHE A 604 11.39 21.67 -35.94
CA PHE A 604 12.20 21.75 -34.73
C PHE A 604 13.65 22.13 -35.05
N PRO A 605 14.21 23.16 -34.40
CA PRO A 605 15.64 23.44 -34.50
C PRO A 605 16.45 22.26 -33.94
N ILE A 606 17.31 21.67 -34.77
CA ILE A 606 18.23 20.60 -34.37
C ILE A 606 19.63 21.18 -34.22
N LYS A 607 20.22 21.00 -33.04
CA LYS A 607 21.58 21.41 -32.71
C LYS A 607 22.44 20.20 -32.37
N PRO A 608 23.73 20.19 -32.74
CA PRO A 608 24.64 19.14 -32.31
C PRO A 608 24.82 19.18 -30.80
N MET A 609 24.97 18.00 -30.18
CA MET A 609 25.45 17.94 -28.80
C MET A 609 26.92 18.36 -28.75
N GLN A 610 27.27 19.16 -27.75
CA GLN A 610 28.67 19.57 -27.51
C GLN A 610 29.47 18.39 -26.97
N VAL A 611 30.78 18.39 -27.23
CA VAL A 611 31.70 17.39 -26.68
C VAL A 611 31.91 17.64 -25.19
N GLY A 612 31.80 16.60 -24.37
CA GLY A 612 31.97 16.67 -22.91
C GLY A 612 30.65 16.55 -22.15
N ASP A 613 30.68 16.92 -20.86
CA ASP A 613 29.53 16.84 -19.97
C ASP A 613 28.41 17.81 -20.37
N VAL A 614 27.16 17.40 -20.12
CA VAL A 614 25.96 18.16 -20.49
C VAL A 614 25.42 18.89 -19.27
N GLN A 615 25.04 20.16 -19.42
CA GLN A 615 24.39 20.92 -18.36
C GLN A 615 22.94 21.25 -18.74
N LEU A 616 21.99 20.92 -17.87
CA LEU A 616 20.65 21.51 -17.88
C LEU A 616 20.56 22.52 -16.74
N GLU A 617 19.85 23.63 -16.94
CA GLU A 617 19.62 24.60 -15.86
C GLU A 617 18.24 25.24 -15.94
N ASN A 618 17.71 25.61 -14.77
CA ASN A 618 16.53 26.46 -14.63
C ASN A 618 16.87 27.63 -13.69
N GLN A 619 15.87 28.33 -13.15
CA GLN A 619 16.11 29.46 -12.23
C GLN A 619 16.69 29.04 -10.87
N ARG A 620 16.49 27.79 -10.44
CA ARG A 620 16.85 27.29 -9.10
C ARG A 620 18.14 26.48 -9.07
N MET A 621 18.42 25.70 -10.12
CA MET A 621 19.50 24.72 -10.10
C MET A 621 20.19 24.54 -11.46
N LYS A 622 21.40 23.99 -11.42
CA LYS A 622 22.13 23.44 -12.57
C LYS A 622 22.36 21.95 -12.34
N LEU A 623 22.02 21.13 -13.32
CA LEU A 623 22.26 19.70 -13.34
C LEU A 623 23.38 19.40 -14.33
N LEU A 624 24.46 18.79 -13.84
CA LEU A 624 25.57 18.33 -14.68
C LEU A 624 25.44 16.82 -14.90
N PHE A 625 25.43 16.42 -16.16
CA PHE A 625 25.32 15.04 -16.60
C PHE A 625 26.62 14.60 -17.27
N ASP A 626 26.92 13.32 -17.12
CA ASP A 626 28.01 12.70 -17.86
C ASP A 626 27.71 12.71 -19.36
N GLY A 627 28.63 13.24 -20.16
CA GLY A 627 28.46 13.30 -21.62
C GLY A 627 28.46 11.94 -22.31
N GLN A 628 29.02 10.91 -21.67
CA GLN A 628 29.12 9.55 -22.22
C GLN A 628 27.96 8.68 -21.75
N THR A 629 27.62 8.69 -20.46
CA THR A 629 26.55 7.84 -19.92
C THR A 629 25.17 8.50 -19.98
N GLY A 630 25.10 9.83 -19.99
CA GLY A 630 23.85 10.59 -19.89
C GLY A 630 23.27 10.63 -18.48
N PHE A 631 23.99 10.13 -17.46
CA PHE A 631 23.52 10.12 -16.07
C PHE A 631 23.92 11.36 -15.31
N LEU A 632 23.08 11.75 -14.35
CA LEU A 632 23.35 12.89 -13.46
C LEU A 632 24.63 12.63 -12.65
N LYS A 633 25.45 13.67 -12.47
CA LYS A 633 26.68 13.65 -11.65
C LYS A 633 26.59 14.59 -10.47
N ARG A 634 26.12 15.82 -10.71
CA ARG A 634 26.14 16.91 -9.73
C ARG A 634 24.91 17.80 -9.87
N VAL A 635 24.47 18.34 -8.74
CA VAL A 635 23.44 19.37 -8.67
C VAL A 635 24.05 20.61 -8.02
N THR A 636 23.92 21.76 -8.68
CA THR A 636 24.32 23.05 -8.13
C THR A 636 23.07 23.85 -7.79
N LYS A 637 22.89 24.21 -6.52
CA LYS A 637 21.84 25.16 -6.10
C LYS A 637 22.30 26.57 -6.46
N LYS A 638 21.52 27.30 -7.26
CA LYS A 638 21.88 28.65 -7.73
C LYS A 638 21.81 29.70 -6.63
N SER A 639 20.89 29.54 -5.67
CA SER A 639 20.70 30.46 -4.54
C SER A 639 21.92 30.54 -3.63
N THR A 640 22.55 29.40 -3.35
CA THR A 640 23.71 29.30 -2.43
C THR A 640 25.04 29.14 -3.15
N GLY A 641 25.02 28.82 -4.45
CA GLY A 641 26.21 28.40 -5.20
C GLY A 641 26.74 27.03 -4.79
N LYS A 642 26.08 26.34 -3.84
CA LYS A 642 26.53 25.04 -3.33
C LYS A 642 26.39 23.98 -4.41
N ILE A 643 27.46 23.22 -4.59
CA ILE A 643 27.48 22.07 -5.49
C ILE A 643 27.48 20.80 -4.65
N MET A 644 26.54 19.91 -4.94
CA MET A 644 26.43 18.60 -4.29
C MET A 644 26.69 17.50 -5.32
N GLN A 645 27.35 16.45 -4.86
CA GLN A 645 27.46 15.22 -5.65
C GLN A 645 26.12 14.50 -5.60
N CYS A 646 25.66 14.02 -6.75
CA CYS A 646 24.41 13.26 -6.88
C CYS A 646 24.50 12.42 -8.14
N ALA A 647 25.39 11.43 -8.13
CA ALA A 647 25.58 10.54 -9.25
C ALA A 647 24.46 9.50 -9.32
N VAL A 648 23.86 9.33 -10.50
CA VAL A 648 22.88 8.26 -10.76
C VAL A 648 23.61 7.06 -11.35
N GLN A 649 23.39 5.89 -10.78
CA GLN A 649 23.90 4.61 -11.27
C GLN A 649 22.74 3.63 -11.45
N PHE A 650 22.77 2.86 -12.53
CA PHE A 650 21.94 1.67 -12.70
C PHE A 650 22.83 0.44 -12.65
N ALA A 651 22.46 -0.54 -11.83
CA ALA A 651 23.17 -1.79 -11.69
C ALA A 651 22.16 -2.90 -11.34
N ALA A 652 22.64 -4.12 -11.19
CA ALA A 652 21.79 -5.23 -10.76
C ALA A 652 22.50 -6.17 -9.80
N TYR A 653 21.74 -6.74 -8.87
CA TYR A 653 22.16 -7.90 -8.09
C TYR A 653 21.93 -9.17 -8.91
N PRO A 654 22.95 -10.03 -9.06
CA PRO A 654 22.75 -11.38 -9.57
C PRO A 654 22.04 -12.22 -8.52
N SER A 655 20.93 -12.87 -8.87
CA SER A 655 20.14 -13.66 -7.92
C SER A 655 20.78 -15.01 -7.63
N ALA A 656 20.76 -15.44 -6.37
CA ALA A 656 21.09 -16.80 -5.97
C ALA A 656 19.99 -17.76 -6.46
N GLN A 657 20.35 -18.69 -7.35
CA GLN A 657 19.40 -19.68 -7.89
C GLN A 657 18.75 -20.49 -6.77
N PHE A 658 17.45 -20.77 -6.90
CA PHE A 658 16.61 -21.48 -5.92
C PHE A 658 16.47 -20.83 -4.54
N HIS A 659 17.06 -19.64 -4.34
CA HIS A 659 17.04 -18.95 -3.05
C HIS A 659 16.46 -17.53 -3.14
N SER A 660 16.65 -16.82 -4.26
CA SER A 660 15.89 -15.60 -4.57
C SER A 660 14.66 -15.98 -5.40
N GLY A 661 13.51 -15.39 -5.09
CA GLY A 661 12.23 -15.72 -5.72
C GLY A 661 11.20 -14.63 -5.51
N ALA A 662 9.90 -14.95 -5.54
CA ALA A 662 8.84 -13.94 -5.38
C ALA A 662 8.89 -13.22 -4.03
N TYR A 663 9.23 -13.95 -2.96
CA TYR A 663 9.29 -13.46 -1.59
C TYR A 663 10.69 -12.99 -1.22
N LEU A 664 11.66 -13.86 -1.47
CA LEU A 664 13.04 -13.70 -1.01
C LEU A 664 13.86 -12.85 -1.96
N PHE A 665 14.72 -12.00 -1.38
CA PHE A 665 15.82 -11.37 -2.09
C PHE A 665 17.12 -11.94 -1.53
N MET A 666 17.89 -12.61 -2.39
CA MET A 666 19.19 -13.15 -2.04
C MET A 666 20.16 -12.98 -3.21
N PRO A 667 21.07 -12.00 -3.16
CA PRO A 667 22.18 -11.92 -4.10
C PRO A 667 23.04 -13.20 -4.06
N ASP A 668 23.65 -13.58 -5.18
CA ASP A 668 24.53 -14.74 -5.26
C ASP A 668 25.77 -14.55 -4.37
N PRO A 669 25.91 -15.31 -3.27
CA PRO A 669 27.01 -15.14 -2.32
C PRO A 669 28.35 -15.62 -2.89
N ASN A 670 28.36 -16.34 -4.02
CA ASN A 670 29.57 -16.89 -4.62
C ASN A 670 30.27 -15.89 -5.56
N LEU A 671 29.62 -14.76 -5.86
CA LEU A 671 30.20 -13.74 -6.72
C LEU A 671 31.10 -12.81 -5.92
N ARG A 672 32.22 -12.42 -6.54
CA ARG A 672 33.20 -11.50 -5.93
C ARG A 672 32.60 -10.10 -5.74
N ASP A 673 31.90 -9.62 -6.76
CA ASP A 673 31.23 -8.33 -6.74
C ASP A 673 29.74 -8.56 -6.48
N THR A 674 29.17 -7.82 -5.52
CA THR A 674 27.77 -7.98 -5.12
C THR A 674 26.80 -7.45 -6.17
N ASP A 675 27.21 -6.47 -6.97
CA ASP A 675 26.42 -5.90 -8.06
C ASP A 675 27.20 -5.91 -9.39
N LYS A 676 26.47 -5.91 -10.51
CA LYS A 676 27.02 -5.87 -11.89
C LYS A 676 26.47 -4.67 -12.66
N ASP A 677 27.25 -4.16 -13.61
CA ASP A 677 26.75 -3.19 -14.60
C ASP A 677 25.79 -3.90 -15.56
N VAL A 678 24.49 -3.69 -15.34
CA VAL A 678 23.42 -4.31 -16.13
C VAL A 678 23.29 -3.68 -17.53
N LEU A 679 23.90 -2.51 -17.75
CA LEU A 679 23.77 -1.74 -18.98
C LEU A 679 24.92 -1.98 -19.97
N GLU A 680 26.02 -2.61 -19.55
CA GLU A 680 27.23 -2.85 -20.37
C GLU A 680 26.88 -3.46 -21.74
N ALA A 681 26.05 -4.50 -21.77
CA ALA A 681 25.63 -5.18 -23.00
C ALA A 681 24.75 -4.29 -23.92
N TYR A 682 24.19 -3.20 -23.41
CA TYR A 682 23.31 -2.28 -24.13
C TYR A 682 24.02 -0.98 -24.54
N THR A 683 25.20 -0.70 -23.99
CA THR A 683 26.02 0.49 -24.32
C THR A 683 26.25 0.69 -25.82
N PRO A 684 26.48 -0.34 -26.66
CA PRO A 684 26.62 -0.13 -28.12
C PRO A 684 25.37 0.44 -28.80
N HIS A 685 24.19 0.30 -28.20
CA HIS A 685 22.90 0.79 -28.69
C HIS A 685 22.43 2.05 -27.97
N GLN A 686 23.29 2.64 -27.14
CA GLN A 686 22.97 3.79 -26.33
C GLN A 686 22.63 5.01 -27.20
N LYS A 687 21.60 5.75 -26.80
CA LYS A 687 21.22 7.02 -27.44
C LYS A 687 20.99 8.07 -26.39
N ILE A 688 21.57 9.25 -26.59
CA ILE A 688 21.36 10.42 -25.74
C ILE A 688 20.83 11.55 -26.61
N TYR A 689 19.78 12.21 -26.13
CA TYR A 689 19.25 13.42 -26.73
C TYR A 689 18.59 14.32 -25.68
N ILE A 690 18.52 15.61 -25.99
CA ILE A 690 17.92 16.62 -25.12
C ILE A 690 16.80 17.32 -25.89
N ILE A 691 15.66 17.50 -25.26
CA ILE A 691 14.59 18.35 -25.76
C ILE A 691 14.46 19.51 -24.78
N SER A 692 14.74 20.72 -25.27
CA SER A 692 14.76 21.93 -24.45
C SER A 692 13.83 22.98 -25.03
N GLY A 693 12.97 23.56 -24.20
CA GLY A 693 12.10 24.67 -24.58
C GLY A 693 11.90 25.66 -23.42
N ASN A 694 10.96 26.59 -23.57
CA ASN A 694 10.70 27.65 -22.60
C ASN A 694 10.09 27.16 -21.27
N LEU A 695 9.41 26.01 -21.23
CA LEU A 695 8.77 25.48 -20.02
C LEU A 695 9.57 24.38 -19.33
N SER A 696 10.26 23.54 -20.10
CA SER A 696 11.01 22.41 -19.59
C SER A 696 12.21 22.06 -20.46
N SER A 697 13.24 21.52 -19.82
CA SER A 697 14.35 20.84 -20.47
C SER A 697 14.41 19.41 -19.97
N ARG A 698 14.53 18.46 -20.91
CA ARG A 698 14.58 17.03 -20.61
C ARG A 698 15.74 16.38 -21.34
N LEU A 699 16.60 15.70 -20.59
CA LEU A 699 17.57 14.75 -21.13
C LEU A 699 16.94 13.35 -21.14
N THR A 700 17.17 12.61 -22.23
CA THR A 700 16.77 11.21 -22.34
C THR A 700 17.97 10.37 -22.75
N VAL A 701 18.16 9.27 -22.04
CA VAL A 701 19.09 8.21 -22.43
C VAL A 701 18.33 6.89 -22.59
N GLU A 702 18.60 6.19 -23.69
CA GLU A 702 18.04 4.88 -24.02
C GLU A 702 19.17 3.86 -24.10
N TYR A 703 19.12 2.80 -23.29
CA TYR A 703 20.03 1.65 -23.34
C TYR A 703 19.28 0.47 -23.96
N GLY A 704 19.24 0.43 -25.29
CA GLY A 704 18.47 -0.55 -26.04
C GLY A 704 16.99 -0.55 -25.64
N LYS A 705 16.43 -1.73 -25.36
CA LYS A 705 15.05 -1.87 -24.84
C LYS A 705 15.00 -1.90 -23.32
N LEU A 706 16.10 -2.24 -22.64
CA LEU A 706 16.13 -2.48 -21.20
C LEU A 706 15.73 -1.26 -20.39
N LEU A 707 16.32 -0.10 -20.71
CA LEU A 707 16.13 1.13 -19.95
C LEU A 707 15.93 2.33 -20.87
N THR A 708 14.87 3.10 -20.62
CA THR A 708 14.78 4.51 -21.01
C THR A 708 14.74 5.37 -19.74
N HIS A 709 15.78 6.18 -19.53
CA HIS A 709 15.88 7.08 -18.39
C HIS A 709 15.68 8.53 -18.85
N HIS A 710 14.73 9.22 -18.22
CA HIS A 710 14.47 10.63 -18.45
C HIS A 710 14.77 11.43 -17.18
N VAL A 711 15.45 12.57 -17.36
CA VAL A 711 15.61 13.59 -16.32
C VAL A 711 15.07 14.90 -16.86
N ALA A 712 14.08 15.48 -16.17
CA ALA A 712 13.47 16.74 -16.56
C ALA A 712 13.53 17.77 -15.43
N ILE A 713 13.75 19.03 -15.83
CA ILE A 713 13.61 20.21 -14.99
C ILE A 713 12.63 21.19 -15.64
N TYR A 714 11.93 21.94 -14.80
CA TYR A 714 10.93 22.92 -15.24
C TYR A 714 11.46 24.34 -15.01
N HIS A 715 11.16 25.24 -15.95
CA HIS A 715 11.65 26.63 -15.97
C HIS A 715 10.69 27.63 -15.33
N ARG A 716 9.47 27.18 -15.02
CA ARG A 716 8.44 27.98 -14.35
C ARG A 716 8.82 28.20 -12.88
N ASP A 717 8.55 29.40 -12.38
CA ASP A 717 8.65 29.71 -10.96
C ASP A 717 7.58 28.98 -10.14
N GLY A 718 7.98 28.54 -8.95
CA GLY A 718 7.14 27.74 -8.04
C GLY A 718 7.79 26.39 -7.70
N GLY A 719 7.00 25.49 -7.09
CA GLY A 719 7.51 24.20 -6.61
C GLY A 719 8.04 23.30 -7.73
N LEU A 720 7.48 23.37 -8.94
CA LEU A 720 7.96 22.56 -10.08
C LEU A 720 9.43 22.83 -10.44
N GLY A 721 9.90 24.06 -10.25
CA GLY A 721 11.28 24.44 -10.53
C GLY A 721 12.30 23.98 -9.47
N GLU A 722 11.82 23.46 -8.34
CA GLU A 722 12.64 23.12 -7.15
C GLU A 722 12.91 21.62 -7.00
N ALA A 723 12.30 20.79 -7.86
CA ALA A 723 12.44 19.34 -7.85
C ALA A 723 12.92 18.83 -9.21
N ILE A 724 13.60 17.67 -9.20
CA ILE A 724 14.06 17.00 -10.42
C ILE A 724 13.12 15.83 -10.69
N TYR A 725 12.49 15.81 -11.87
CA TYR A 725 11.61 14.71 -12.25
C TYR A 725 12.39 13.60 -12.95
N LEU A 726 12.31 12.39 -12.42
CA LEU A 726 12.92 11.21 -13.02
C LEU A 726 11.82 10.28 -13.54
N ARG A 727 12.03 9.72 -14.73
CA ARG A 727 11.14 8.70 -15.27
C ARG A 727 11.95 7.58 -15.89
N ASN A 728 11.80 6.38 -15.34
CA ASN A 728 12.46 5.16 -15.78
C ASN A 728 11.45 4.26 -16.48
N ILE A 729 11.73 3.86 -17.72
CA ILE A 729 10.97 2.82 -18.42
C ILE A 729 11.86 1.59 -18.46
N VAL A 730 11.43 0.53 -17.77
CA VAL A 730 12.17 -0.73 -17.66
C VAL A 730 11.45 -1.82 -18.43
N ASP A 731 12.16 -2.57 -19.26
CA ASP A 731 11.64 -3.71 -20.00
C ASP A 731 12.70 -4.81 -20.07
N PHE A 732 12.50 -5.88 -19.28
CA PHE A 732 13.45 -6.99 -19.22
C PHE A 732 13.49 -7.83 -20.50
N GLU A 733 12.68 -7.48 -21.51
CA GLU A 733 12.46 -8.21 -22.75
C GLU A 733 11.94 -9.64 -22.48
N THR A 734 11.61 -10.36 -23.56
CA THR A 734 11.22 -11.76 -23.44
C THR A 734 12.38 -12.59 -22.88
N PRO A 735 12.15 -13.50 -21.92
CA PRO A 735 13.13 -14.51 -21.52
C PRO A 735 13.69 -15.22 -22.77
N PRO A 736 15.01 -15.52 -22.85
CA PRO A 736 15.96 -15.75 -21.76
C PRO A 736 16.83 -14.54 -21.35
N LYS A 737 16.53 -13.32 -21.80
CA LYS A 737 17.33 -12.14 -21.43
C LYS A 737 17.16 -11.77 -19.95
N ASN A 738 18.20 -11.18 -19.36
CA ASN A 738 18.20 -10.65 -17.98
C ASN A 738 17.73 -11.67 -16.92
N ARG A 739 18.19 -12.93 -17.05
CA ARG A 739 17.95 -14.00 -16.06
C ARG A 739 18.68 -13.71 -14.74
N GLU A 740 18.10 -14.13 -13.62
CA GLU A 740 18.67 -13.97 -12.28
C GLU A 740 19.20 -12.55 -12.06
N THR A 741 18.36 -11.56 -12.35
CA THR A 741 18.75 -10.15 -12.40
C THR A 741 17.74 -9.32 -11.63
N GLU A 742 18.23 -8.57 -10.65
CA GLU A 742 17.43 -7.66 -9.82
C GLU A 742 17.99 -6.25 -9.99
N MET A 743 17.35 -5.46 -10.84
CA MET A 743 17.84 -4.17 -11.31
C MET A 743 17.46 -3.06 -10.34
N PHE A 744 18.39 -2.17 -10.00
CA PHE A 744 18.17 -1.04 -9.12
C PHE A 744 18.74 0.27 -9.69
N MET A 745 18.22 1.39 -9.18
CA MET A 745 18.77 2.73 -9.36
C MET A 745 19.38 3.19 -8.05
N ARG A 746 20.63 3.65 -8.09
CA ARG A 746 21.37 4.17 -6.93
C ARG A 746 21.70 5.64 -7.12
N LEU A 747 21.48 6.42 -6.07
CA LEU A 747 21.88 7.82 -5.93
C LEU A 747 23.10 7.86 -5.01
N GLN A 748 24.23 8.36 -5.52
CA GLN A 748 25.47 8.50 -4.77
C GLN A 748 25.75 9.97 -4.51
N THR A 749 25.79 10.35 -3.24
CA THR A 749 25.93 11.75 -2.80
C THR A 749 27.10 11.93 -1.85
N ASP A 750 27.43 13.20 -1.59
CA ASP A 750 28.37 13.64 -0.57
C ASP A 750 27.69 13.90 0.80
N ILE A 751 26.42 13.50 0.97
CA ILE A 751 25.70 13.62 2.25
C ILE A 751 26.28 12.63 3.26
N SER A 752 26.72 13.16 4.40
CA SER A 752 27.30 12.37 5.49
C SER A 752 26.21 11.85 6.43
N ASN A 753 25.48 10.80 6.01
CA ASN A 753 24.36 10.21 6.75
C ASN A 753 24.78 9.18 7.85
N GLY A 754 25.97 9.34 8.42
CA GLY A 754 26.49 8.50 9.52
C GLY A 754 27.36 7.31 9.09
N ASP A 755 28.02 6.72 10.08
CA ASP A 755 28.79 5.47 9.98
C ASP A 755 28.56 4.63 11.26
N PRO A 756 27.71 3.58 11.22
CA PRO A 756 27.05 3.03 10.03
C PRO A 756 26.01 3.99 9.42
N PRO A 757 25.75 3.90 8.11
CA PRO A 757 24.82 4.80 7.43
C PRO A 757 23.39 4.64 7.92
N GLU A 758 22.69 5.77 7.99
CA GLU A 758 21.30 5.90 8.41
C GLU A 758 20.45 6.47 7.28
N PHE A 759 19.24 5.94 7.10
CA PHE A 759 18.27 6.50 6.16
C PHE A 759 16.86 6.35 6.72
N TYR A 760 15.89 6.97 6.07
CA TYR A 760 14.52 7.03 6.56
C TYR A 760 13.59 6.52 5.48
N THR A 761 12.70 5.59 5.84
CA THR A 761 11.68 5.05 4.92
C THR A 761 10.29 5.30 5.48
N ASP A 762 9.32 5.49 4.59
CA ASP A 762 7.93 5.56 5.02
C ASP A 762 7.39 4.18 5.41
N LEU A 763 6.40 4.17 6.31
CA LEU A 763 5.51 3.03 6.54
C LEU A 763 4.15 3.37 5.95
N ASN A 764 3.84 2.75 4.80
CA ASN A 764 2.57 2.84 4.10
C ASN A 764 2.15 4.27 3.71
N GLY A 765 3.06 5.24 3.69
CA GLY A 765 2.74 6.67 3.49
C GLY A 765 2.09 7.34 4.71
N HIS A 766 2.09 6.69 5.87
CA HIS A 766 1.57 7.24 7.12
C HIS A 766 2.64 7.97 7.93
N GLN A 767 3.79 7.32 8.14
CA GLN A 767 4.85 7.77 9.05
C GLN A 767 6.24 7.48 8.49
N MET A 768 7.27 8.17 8.98
CA MET A 768 8.67 7.88 8.63
C MET A 768 9.39 7.17 9.78
N ILE A 769 10.16 6.13 9.45
CA ILE A 769 10.99 5.39 10.41
C ILE A 769 12.46 5.46 10.00
N LYS A 770 13.31 5.67 11.00
CA LYS A 770 14.76 5.64 10.87
C LYS A 770 15.25 4.19 10.73
N ARG A 771 16.12 3.98 9.76
CA ARG A 771 16.79 2.71 9.46
C ARG A 771 18.28 2.91 9.65
N THR A 772 18.94 1.93 10.26
CA THR A 772 20.38 1.94 10.48
C THR A 772 20.95 0.66 9.90
N LYS A 773 22.01 0.77 9.09
CA LYS A 773 22.66 -0.39 8.48
C LYS A 773 23.15 -1.37 9.54
N ILE A 774 22.90 -2.66 9.31
CA ILE A 774 23.46 -3.77 10.09
C ILE A 774 24.39 -4.58 9.17
N GLU A 775 25.70 -4.47 9.37
CA GLU A 775 26.71 -5.10 8.48
C GLU A 775 26.56 -6.63 8.38
N ARG A 776 26.15 -7.28 9.47
CA ARG A 776 26.19 -8.76 9.60
C ARG A 776 25.07 -9.50 8.86
N ILE A 777 24.10 -8.80 8.27
CA ILE A 777 22.90 -9.41 7.67
C ILE A 777 22.81 -9.25 6.15
N GLY A 778 23.89 -8.78 5.50
CA GLY A 778 23.93 -8.58 4.06
C GLY A 778 23.04 -7.44 3.58
N ILE A 779 23.01 -7.23 2.28
CA ILE A 779 22.18 -6.18 1.66
C ILE A 779 20.69 -6.54 1.75
N GLU A 780 20.35 -7.83 1.65
CA GLU A 780 19.01 -8.36 1.70
C GLU A 780 18.28 -8.05 3.02
N GLY A 781 18.99 -8.05 4.15
CA GLY A 781 18.45 -7.67 5.46
C GLY A 781 18.41 -6.16 5.71
N ASN A 782 19.00 -5.35 4.83
CA ASN A 782 19.03 -3.88 4.90
C ASN A 782 18.16 -3.20 3.84
N TYR A 783 17.38 -3.97 3.07
CA TYR A 783 16.35 -3.46 2.16
C TYR A 783 15.03 -3.28 2.89
N PHE A 784 14.41 -2.10 2.82
CA PHE A 784 13.14 -1.78 3.48
C PHE A 784 12.09 -1.33 2.45
N PRO A 785 10.79 -1.52 2.73
CA PRO A 785 9.75 -1.05 1.83
C PRO A 785 9.64 0.48 1.90
N ILE A 786 9.38 1.09 0.74
CA ILE A 786 9.01 2.51 0.61
C ILE A 786 7.77 2.59 -0.28
N THR A 787 6.68 3.17 0.22
CA THR A 787 5.44 3.30 -0.56
C THR A 787 5.20 4.71 -1.08
N THR A 788 5.88 5.70 -0.51
CA THR A 788 5.77 7.11 -0.89
C THR A 788 7.11 7.82 -0.96
N MET A 789 8.07 7.52 -0.06
CA MET A 789 9.37 8.18 -0.05
C MET A 789 10.44 7.52 0.84
N ALA A 790 11.69 7.79 0.50
CA ALA A 790 12.83 7.63 1.40
C ALA A 790 13.77 8.84 1.33
N TYR A 791 14.54 9.05 2.39
CA TYR A 791 15.57 10.09 2.39
C TYR A 791 16.80 9.74 3.20
N ILE A 792 17.91 10.37 2.83
CA ILE A 792 19.15 10.46 3.60
C ILE A 792 19.42 11.93 3.94
N GLU A 793 20.05 12.17 5.08
CA GLU A 793 20.34 13.53 5.54
C GLU A 793 21.62 13.59 6.36
N ASP A 794 22.25 14.77 6.37
CA ASP A 794 23.27 15.17 7.34
C ASP A 794 22.76 16.35 8.18
N SER A 795 23.64 17.14 8.81
CA SER A 795 23.23 18.30 9.62
C SER A 795 22.67 19.47 8.81
N ASN A 796 22.95 19.53 7.51
CA ASN A 796 22.73 20.71 6.65
C ASN A 796 21.87 20.39 5.42
N HIS A 797 21.83 19.14 4.95
CA HIS A 797 21.20 18.77 3.68
C HIS A 797 20.41 17.48 3.79
N ARG A 798 19.30 17.42 3.05
CA ARG A 798 18.48 16.24 2.83
C ARG A 798 18.32 15.95 1.35
N LEU A 799 18.49 14.68 0.98
CA LEU A 799 18.08 14.14 -0.33
C LEU A 799 16.85 13.27 -0.11
N THR A 800 15.71 13.68 -0.66
CA THR A 800 14.45 12.91 -0.59
C THR A 800 14.10 12.37 -1.97
N LEU A 801 13.90 11.06 -2.07
CA LEU A 801 13.38 10.38 -3.26
C LEU A 801 11.91 10.02 -3.04
N LEU A 802 11.02 10.59 -3.84
CA LEU A 802 9.59 10.26 -3.84
C LEU A 802 9.29 9.17 -4.87
N VAL A 803 8.47 8.19 -4.49
CA VAL A 803 8.07 7.05 -5.34
C VAL A 803 6.57 7.07 -5.62
N ASN A 804 6.15 6.53 -6.76
CA ASN A 804 4.74 6.46 -7.17
C ASN A 804 4.08 5.09 -6.91
N HIS A 805 4.82 4.15 -6.33
CA HIS A 805 4.40 2.79 -5.97
C HIS A 805 5.41 2.20 -4.98
N CYS A 806 5.07 1.07 -4.36
CA CYS A 806 6.00 0.40 -3.47
C CYS A 806 7.27 -0.08 -4.19
N GLN A 807 8.43 0.20 -3.61
CA GLN A 807 9.73 -0.34 -4.02
C GLN A 807 10.52 -0.78 -2.78
N GLY A 808 11.49 -1.68 -2.96
CA GLY A 808 12.52 -1.93 -1.95
C GLY A 808 13.64 -0.90 -2.02
N ALA A 809 14.10 -0.40 -0.88
CA ALA A 809 15.13 0.63 -0.79
C ALA A 809 16.16 0.36 0.31
N ALA A 810 17.40 0.80 0.08
CA ALA A 810 18.49 0.67 1.05
C ALA A 810 19.44 1.87 1.04
N SER A 811 20.15 2.06 2.16
CA SER A 811 21.35 2.90 2.25
C SER A 811 22.51 2.05 2.78
N TYR A 812 23.24 1.40 1.87
CA TYR A 812 24.26 0.41 2.24
C TYR A 812 25.65 1.00 2.49
N GLN A 813 25.92 2.18 1.94
CA GLN A 813 27.15 2.94 2.13
C GLN A 813 26.81 4.40 2.47
N PRO A 814 27.68 5.13 3.16
CA PRO A 814 27.50 6.55 3.40
C PRO A 814 27.24 7.32 2.10
N GLY A 815 26.25 8.21 2.12
CA GLY A 815 25.82 9.01 0.98
C GLY A 815 25.03 8.26 -0.10
N TRP A 816 24.78 6.95 0.06
CA TRP A 816 24.05 6.16 -0.94
C TRP A 816 22.57 6.02 -0.57
N LEU A 817 21.71 6.15 -1.56
CA LEU A 817 20.30 5.76 -1.49
C LEU A 817 19.95 4.99 -2.76
N GLU A 818 19.56 3.73 -2.64
CA GLU A 818 19.17 2.89 -3.78
C GLU A 818 17.74 2.39 -3.67
N VAL A 819 17.12 2.19 -4.84
CA VAL A 819 15.77 1.63 -5.00
C VAL A 819 15.77 0.57 -6.09
N MET A 820 15.20 -0.59 -5.80
CA MET A 820 15.05 -1.66 -6.79
C MET A 820 13.88 -1.32 -7.75
N LEU A 821 14.09 -1.57 -9.04
CA LEU A 821 13.17 -1.17 -10.11
C LEU A 821 12.33 -2.34 -10.64
N ASP A 822 12.96 -3.49 -10.88
CA ASP A 822 12.32 -4.73 -11.34
C ASP A 822 13.27 -5.90 -11.10
N ARG A 823 12.74 -7.13 -11.10
CA ARG A 823 13.49 -8.34 -10.79
C ARG A 823 12.96 -9.56 -11.53
N ARG A 824 13.87 -10.43 -11.99
CA ARG A 824 13.57 -11.67 -12.71
C ARG A 824 14.40 -12.81 -12.16
N THR A 825 13.70 -13.77 -11.56
CA THR A 825 14.25 -15.01 -10.99
C THR A 825 13.60 -16.19 -11.72
N LEU A 826 14.36 -17.19 -12.15
CA LEU A 826 13.80 -18.34 -12.90
C LEU A 826 13.18 -19.39 -11.98
N TYR A 827 13.64 -19.45 -10.74
CA TYR A 827 13.34 -20.52 -9.80
C TYR A 827 12.43 -20.03 -8.66
N ASP A 828 11.73 -20.99 -8.05
CA ASP A 828 10.96 -20.80 -6.83
C ASP A 828 11.91 -20.69 -5.63
N ASP A 829 11.52 -19.90 -4.62
CA ASP A 829 12.25 -19.69 -3.37
C ASP A 829 11.78 -20.59 -2.22
N SER A 830 11.05 -21.65 -2.54
CA SER A 830 10.58 -22.68 -1.59
C SER A 830 9.69 -22.11 -0.48
N ARG A 831 8.88 -21.09 -0.79
CA ARG A 831 7.84 -20.53 0.10
C ARG A 831 6.40 -20.89 -0.30
N GLY A 832 6.24 -21.76 -1.30
CA GLY A 832 4.96 -22.42 -1.60
C GLY A 832 4.32 -21.99 -2.92
N MET A 833 4.70 -20.85 -3.50
CA MET A 833 4.16 -20.38 -4.79
C MET A 833 4.44 -21.38 -5.93
N GLY A 834 5.62 -22.00 -5.93
CA GLY A 834 5.99 -23.09 -6.82
C GLY A 834 6.28 -22.65 -8.26
N GLU A 835 6.71 -21.40 -8.47
CA GLU A 835 7.18 -20.89 -9.77
C GLU A 835 8.19 -19.72 -9.60
N GLY A 836 8.93 -19.39 -10.66
CA GLY A 836 9.78 -18.18 -10.70
C GLY A 836 9.04 -16.95 -11.25
N LEU A 837 9.72 -15.81 -11.31
CA LEU A 837 9.23 -14.53 -11.84
C LEU A 837 9.61 -14.34 -13.31
N LEU A 838 8.76 -14.80 -14.23
CA LEU A 838 9.02 -14.73 -15.68
C LEU A 838 8.07 -13.81 -16.46
N ASP A 839 7.10 -13.21 -15.78
CA ASP A 839 6.03 -12.42 -16.38
C ASP A 839 6.21 -10.91 -16.22
N ASN A 840 7.48 -10.45 -16.14
CA ASN A 840 7.82 -9.03 -16.15
C ASN A 840 7.17 -8.32 -17.34
N ARG A 841 6.77 -7.08 -17.11
CA ARG A 841 6.13 -6.22 -18.12
C ARG A 841 6.93 -4.93 -18.26
N ARG A 842 6.82 -4.31 -19.44
CA ARG A 842 7.33 -2.95 -19.65
C ARG A 842 6.67 -1.99 -18.65
N THR A 843 7.48 -1.44 -17.74
CA THR A 843 7.00 -0.71 -16.57
C THR A 843 7.49 0.73 -16.61
N VAL A 844 6.60 1.69 -16.27
CA VAL A 844 6.94 3.13 -16.22
C VAL A 844 6.96 3.59 -14.77
N ILE A 845 8.16 3.79 -14.26
CA ILE A 845 8.43 4.20 -12.89
C ILE A 845 8.68 5.72 -12.88
N LYS A 846 8.08 6.42 -11.92
CA LYS A 846 8.16 7.88 -11.80
C LYS A 846 8.69 8.25 -10.43
N HIS A 847 9.64 9.17 -10.39
CA HIS A 847 10.18 9.71 -9.15
C HIS A 847 10.28 11.23 -9.19
N TRP A 848 10.27 11.81 -8.00
CA TRP A 848 10.78 13.15 -7.78
C TRP A 848 11.98 13.09 -6.86
N LEU A 849 13.02 13.83 -7.20
CA LEU A 849 14.20 14.00 -6.38
C LEU A 849 14.25 15.41 -5.83
N LEU A 850 14.34 15.50 -4.51
CA LEU A 850 14.37 16.74 -3.74
C LEU A 850 15.72 16.89 -3.04
N LEU A 851 16.19 18.12 -3.02
CA LEU A 851 17.45 18.51 -2.42
C LEU A 851 17.20 19.74 -1.55
N GLU A 852 17.12 19.53 -0.25
CA GLU A 852 16.57 20.52 0.70
C GLU A 852 17.63 20.89 1.73
N ASP A 853 17.64 22.16 2.14
CA ASP A 853 18.52 22.60 3.22
C ASP A 853 17.83 22.38 4.58
N ILE A 854 18.63 22.03 5.59
CA ILE A 854 18.23 21.81 6.97
C ILE A 854 18.78 22.95 7.82
N SER A 855 17.95 23.50 8.71
CA SER A 855 18.36 24.49 9.71
C SER A 855 17.58 24.32 11.01
N GLY A 856 18.19 24.66 12.15
CA GLY A 856 17.55 24.54 13.46
C GLY A 856 17.70 23.15 14.09
N GLU A 857 16.90 22.88 15.13
CA GLU A 857 16.98 21.63 15.88
C GLU A 857 16.32 20.46 15.13
N LYS A 858 16.88 19.27 15.33
CA LYS A 858 16.32 18.02 14.78
C LYS A 858 15.02 17.67 15.49
N ASP A 859 14.04 17.25 14.70
CA ASP A 859 12.74 16.83 15.22
C ASP A 859 12.86 15.62 16.18
N LYS A 860 11.93 15.54 17.15
CA LYS A 860 11.89 14.42 18.11
C LYS A 860 11.61 13.06 17.44
N TYR A 861 10.95 13.08 16.29
CA TYR A 861 10.68 11.91 15.46
C TYR A 861 10.80 12.32 13.99
N SER A 862 11.07 11.34 13.13
CA SER A 862 11.31 11.56 11.71
C SER A 862 10.05 12.07 10.99
N ARG A 863 10.21 13.15 10.20
CA ARG A 863 9.13 13.78 9.43
C ARG A 863 9.63 14.23 8.05
N PRO A 864 8.83 14.09 6.98
CA PRO A 864 9.10 14.71 5.69
C PRO A 864 9.11 16.24 5.78
N SER A 865 9.63 16.94 4.78
CA SER A 865 9.35 18.37 4.63
C SER A 865 7.91 18.58 4.15
N LEU A 866 7.37 19.78 4.34
CA LEU A 866 6.05 20.13 3.81
C LEU A 866 6.00 19.97 2.28
N PHE A 867 7.06 20.39 1.60
CA PHE A 867 7.16 20.29 0.15
C PHE A 867 7.20 18.84 -0.34
N ALA A 868 7.92 17.95 0.35
CA ALA A 868 7.92 16.51 0.06
C ALA A 868 6.52 15.89 0.16
N ASN A 869 5.75 16.23 1.21
CA ASN A 869 4.36 15.77 1.35
C ASN A 869 3.47 16.24 0.18
N HIS A 870 3.56 17.52 -0.19
CA HIS A 870 2.79 18.08 -1.31
C HIS A 870 3.11 17.44 -2.66
N LEU A 871 4.41 17.24 -2.93
CA LEU A 871 4.85 16.65 -4.19
C LEU A 871 4.55 15.15 -4.24
N SER A 872 4.62 14.45 -3.10
CA SER A 872 4.19 13.05 -2.97
C SER A 872 2.69 12.90 -3.23
N ASN A 873 1.86 13.77 -2.65
CA ASN A 873 0.42 13.80 -2.92
C ASN A 873 0.13 14.08 -4.41
N THR A 874 0.91 14.93 -5.06
CA THR A 874 0.76 15.22 -6.50
C THR A 874 1.16 14.02 -7.36
N LEU A 875 2.20 13.29 -6.97
CA LEU A 875 2.66 12.07 -7.65
C LEU A 875 1.64 10.93 -7.52
N ASN A 876 1.06 10.75 -6.34
CA ASN A 876 0.10 9.67 -6.04
C ASN A 876 -1.34 10.00 -6.49
N TYR A 877 -1.71 11.28 -6.55
CA TYR A 877 -3.04 11.74 -6.97
C TYR A 877 -2.94 12.76 -8.13
N PRO A 878 -2.58 12.31 -9.34
CA PRO A 878 -2.36 13.19 -10.49
C PRO A 878 -3.64 13.91 -10.95
N VAL A 879 -3.51 14.91 -11.82
CA VAL A 879 -4.66 15.56 -12.48
C VAL A 879 -5.37 14.55 -13.37
N ASN A 880 -6.70 14.43 -13.25
CA ASN A 880 -7.50 13.70 -14.23
C ASN A 880 -7.72 14.61 -15.45
N ILE A 881 -7.42 14.10 -16.64
CA ILE A 881 -7.43 14.88 -17.89
C ILE A 881 -8.47 14.28 -18.84
N PHE A 882 -9.35 15.12 -19.34
CA PHE A 882 -10.40 14.75 -20.28
C PHE A 882 -10.42 15.68 -21.49
N VAL A 883 -11.01 15.21 -22.59
CA VAL A 883 -11.24 15.93 -23.84
C VAL A 883 -12.73 15.94 -24.13
N VAL A 884 -13.26 17.07 -24.61
CA VAL A 884 -14.68 17.17 -25.00
C VAL A 884 -14.83 16.81 -26.48
N ASP A 885 -15.60 15.77 -26.77
CA ASP A 885 -15.93 15.26 -28.10
C ASP A 885 -17.27 15.79 -28.61
N GLY A 886 -17.38 17.12 -28.74
CA GLY A 886 -18.57 17.81 -29.26
C GLY A 886 -18.25 19.24 -29.65
N ASN A 887 -19.01 19.79 -30.60
CA ASN A 887 -18.80 21.17 -31.06
C ASN A 887 -19.33 22.21 -30.04
N GLU A 888 -19.05 23.50 -30.25
CA GLU A 888 -19.51 24.57 -29.33
C GLU A 888 -21.03 24.73 -29.29
N GLN A 889 -21.77 24.29 -30.31
CA GLN A 889 -23.23 24.33 -30.31
C GLN A 889 -23.85 23.18 -29.51
N GLU A 890 -23.20 22.02 -29.48
CA GLU A 890 -23.65 20.82 -28.77
C GLU A 890 -23.35 20.85 -27.27
N VAL A 891 -22.12 21.25 -26.90
CA VAL A 891 -21.65 21.17 -25.51
C VAL A 891 -20.97 22.46 -25.10
N THR A 892 -21.57 23.18 -24.15
CA THR A 892 -20.94 24.33 -23.52
C THR A 892 -20.37 23.93 -22.17
N MET A 893 -19.08 24.20 -21.96
CA MET A 893 -18.40 23.92 -20.68
C MET A 893 -18.29 25.20 -19.86
N THR A 894 -18.55 25.09 -18.56
CA THR A 894 -18.24 26.13 -17.60
C THR A 894 -16.71 26.27 -17.51
N PRO A 895 -16.16 27.50 -17.55
CA PRO A 895 -14.72 27.71 -17.44
C PRO A 895 -14.09 27.04 -16.22
N GLU A 896 -14.71 27.21 -15.06
CA GLU A 896 -14.23 26.65 -13.79
C GLU A 896 -15.38 26.28 -12.88
N VAL A 897 -15.30 25.11 -12.23
CA VAL A 897 -16.22 24.67 -11.19
C VAL A 897 -15.40 24.31 -9.95
N ARG A 898 -15.58 25.06 -8.86
CA ARG A 898 -14.94 24.79 -7.57
C ARG A 898 -15.81 23.86 -6.75
N LEU A 899 -15.32 22.66 -6.45
CA LEU A 899 -16.03 21.67 -5.64
C LEU A 899 -15.87 21.92 -4.14
N LEU A 900 -14.89 22.74 -3.76
CA LEU A 900 -14.62 23.17 -2.39
C LEU A 900 -14.52 24.71 -2.34
N SER A 901 -15.20 25.34 -1.38
CA SER A 901 -15.27 26.81 -1.29
C SER A 901 -13.95 27.46 -0.85
N GLN A 902 -13.19 26.78 0.02
CA GLN A 902 -11.93 27.24 0.61
C GLN A 902 -10.89 26.11 0.61
N SER A 903 -9.62 26.43 0.42
CA SER A 903 -8.54 25.43 0.52
C SER A 903 -8.49 24.84 1.92
N PHE A 904 -8.21 23.54 2.02
CA PHE A 904 -7.82 22.96 3.30
C PHE A 904 -6.43 23.48 3.72
N PRO A 905 -6.11 23.42 5.02
CA PRO A 905 -4.75 23.63 5.49
C PRO A 905 -3.75 22.80 4.70
N CYS A 906 -2.53 23.31 4.55
CA CYS A 906 -1.54 22.72 3.66
C CYS A 906 -1.01 21.36 4.17
N ASP A 907 -1.11 21.11 5.48
CA ASP A 907 -0.78 19.84 6.12
C ASP A 907 -1.98 18.88 6.24
N LEU A 908 -3.18 19.28 5.78
CA LEU A 908 -4.40 18.48 5.90
C LEU A 908 -4.80 17.85 4.55
N HIS A 909 -4.56 16.55 4.43
CA HIS A 909 -4.92 15.79 3.24
C HIS A 909 -6.33 15.20 3.35
N LEU A 910 -7.18 15.46 2.35
CA LEU A 910 -8.45 14.74 2.15
C LEU A 910 -8.15 13.35 1.61
N LEU A 911 -8.06 12.35 2.48
CA LEU A 911 -7.72 10.98 2.08
C LEU A 911 -8.84 10.36 1.24
N ASN A 912 -10.10 10.55 1.64
CA ASN A 912 -11.26 10.11 0.85
C ASN A 912 -12.54 10.90 1.18
N LEU A 913 -13.49 10.96 0.25
CA LEU A 913 -14.87 11.39 0.46
C LEU A 913 -15.80 10.34 -0.14
N ARG A 914 -16.11 9.31 0.65
CA ARG A 914 -16.70 8.06 0.21
C ARG A 914 -18.19 7.99 0.50
N THR A 915 -19.04 7.87 -0.54
CA THR A 915 -20.50 7.77 -0.35
C THR A 915 -20.88 6.49 0.41
N ASN A 916 -21.71 6.63 1.45
CA ASN A 916 -22.26 5.51 2.22
C ASN A 916 -23.36 4.77 1.44
N HIS A 917 -23.56 3.50 1.79
CA HIS A 917 -24.69 2.70 1.32
C HIS A 917 -25.88 2.72 2.28
N ASP A 918 -27.04 2.33 1.77
CA ASP A 918 -28.24 2.11 2.58
C ASP A 918 -28.10 0.85 3.43
N GLN A 919 -28.49 0.94 4.71
CA GLN A 919 -28.34 -0.18 5.66
C GLN A 919 -29.21 -1.39 5.33
N LYS A 920 -30.34 -1.20 4.65
CA LYS A 920 -31.25 -2.29 4.24
C LYS A 920 -30.99 -2.73 2.81
N LEU A 921 -30.56 -1.81 1.95
CA LEU A 921 -30.28 -2.04 0.54
C LEU A 921 -28.83 -1.64 0.22
N PRO A 922 -27.82 -2.47 0.54
CA PRO A 922 -26.40 -2.10 0.45
C PRO A 922 -25.90 -1.73 -0.96
N HIS A 923 -26.68 -2.06 -2.00
CA HIS A 923 -26.41 -1.69 -3.39
C HIS A 923 -26.89 -0.28 -3.75
N PHE A 924 -27.51 0.45 -2.82
CA PHE A 924 -28.07 1.79 -3.06
C PHE A 924 -27.30 2.86 -2.27
N PRO A 925 -27.03 4.02 -2.87
CA PRO A 925 -26.32 5.12 -2.22
C PRO A 925 -27.24 5.97 -1.35
N VAL A 926 -26.76 6.41 -0.19
CA VAL A 926 -27.47 7.38 0.67
C VAL A 926 -26.94 8.80 0.52
N ASN A 927 -27.53 9.74 1.26
CA ASN A 927 -27.21 11.17 1.18
C ASN A 927 -26.07 11.56 2.14
N SER A 928 -25.24 10.59 2.53
CA SER A 928 -24.12 10.81 3.42
C SER A 928 -22.86 10.16 2.89
N ALA A 929 -21.72 10.69 3.31
CA ALA A 929 -20.40 10.17 2.95
C ALA A 929 -19.46 10.19 4.15
N LEU A 930 -18.53 9.25 4.18
CA LEU A 930 -17.38 9.29 5.08
C LEU A 930 -16.31 10.20 4.46
N MET A 931 -16.05 11.32 5.12
CA MET A 931 -14.91 12.18 4.85
C MET A 931 -13.76 11.77 5.75
N VAL A 932 -12.69 11.24 5.15
CA VAL A 932 -11.49 10.80 5.84
C VAL A 932 -10.39 11.84 5.66
N LEU A 933 -9.84 12.33 6.77
CA LEU A 933 -8.82 13.36 6.79
C LEU A 933 -7.55 12.83 7.45
N HIS A 934 -6.40 13.11 6.83
CA HIS A 934 -5.08 12.83 7.40
C HIS A 934 -4.32 14.15 7.55
N ARG A 935 -3.98 14.52 8.79
CA ARG A 935 -3.08 15.66 9.03
C ARG A 935 -1.63 15.18 8.94
N GLN A 936 -1.03 15.32 7.77
CA GLN A 936 0.33 14.88 7.49
C GLN A 936 1.34 15.70 8.31
N GLY A 937 2.10 15.03 9.18
CA GLY A 937 3.18 15.70 9.90
C GLY A 937 4.32 16.11 8.97
N TYR A 938 4.90 17.28 9.23
CA TYR A 938 6.06 17.78 8.50
C TYR A 938 7.08 18.43 9.43
N SER A 939 8.32 18.48 8.98
CA SER A 939 9.43 19.13 9.65
C SER A 939 9.51 20.60 9.26
N CYS A 940 9.59 21.49 10.25
CA CYS A 940 9.79 22.93 10.01
C CYS A 940 11.28 23.29 9.81
N SER A 941 12.21 22.39 10.16
CA SER A 941 13.65 22.61 10.01
C SER A 941 14.17 22.27 8.61
N VAL A 942 13.35 21.67 7.75
CA VAL A 942 13.78 21.13 6.45
C VAL A 942 13.03 21.83 5.32
N GLY A 943 13.74 22.16 4.24
CA GLY A 943 13.15 22.87 3.11
C GLY A 943 12.99 24.36 3.37
N ILE A 944 13.92 24.95 4.13
CA ILE A 944 13.94 26.40 4.35
C ILE A 944 14.29 27.20 3.09
N ASP A 945 14.73 26.54 2.03
CA ASP A 945 15.13 27.13 0.76
C ASP A 945 14.08 26.99 -0.35
N VAL A 946 13.07 26.11 -0.17
CA VAL A 946 11.99 25.87 -1.16
C VAL A 946 10.84 26.88 -1.05
N ALA A 947 9.98 27.03 -2.04
CA ALA A 947 8.91 28.04 -2.03
C ALA A 947 7.85 27.77 -0.94
N LEU A 948 7.55 26.50 -0.66
CA LEU A 948 6.53 26.09 0.30
C LEU A 948 7.14 25.73 1.66
N LYS A 949 7.51 26.76 2.44
CA LYS A 949 8.27 26.61 3.70
C LYS A 949 7.40 26.47 4.95
N HIS A 950 6.26 27.15 4.99
CA HIS A 950 5.48 27.30 6.21
C HIS A 950 3.99 27.05 5.93
N CYS A 951 3.39 26.16 6.72
CA CYS A 951 1.95 26.12 6.89
C CYS A 951 1.57 27.10 8.01
N PRO A 952 0.61 28.02 7.82
CA PRO A 952 0.01 28.65 8.98
C PRO A 952 -0.61 27.54 9.82
N LEU A 953 -0.19 27.43 11.08
CA LEU A 953 -0.68 26.42 12.04
C LEU A 953 -2.13 26.75 12.45
N ILE A 954 -3.04 26.68 11.48
CA ILE A 954 -4.46 26.82 11.71
C ILE A 954 -4.93 25.45 12.21
N GLU A 955 -5.44 25.42 13.44
CA GLU A 955 -5.93 24.18 14.05
C GLU A 955 -7.27 23.70 13.46
N ARG A 956 -7.94 24.57 12.69
CA ARG A 956 -9.31 24.40 12.19
C ARG A 956 -9.43 24.74 10.72
N LEU A 957 -10.48 24.24 10.08
CA LEU A 957 -10.84 24.65 8.72
C LEU A 957 -11.30 26.12 8.70
N ALA A 958 -11.06 26.80 7.58
CA ALA A 958 -11.43 28.21 7.40
C ALA A 958 -12.95 28.41 7.51
N GLN A 959 -13.38 29.57 8.02
CA GLN A 959 -14.79 29.93 8.10
C GLN A 959 -15.42 29.93 6.68
N GLY A 960 -16.61 29.33 6.56
CA GLY A 960 -17.30 29.20 5.27
C GLY A 960 -16.77 28.10 4.34
N THR A 961 -15.89 27.21 4.82
CA THR A 961 -15.54 25.97 4.10
C THR A 961 -16.82 25.14 3.90
N ALA A 962 -17.10 24.76 2.66
CA ALA A 962 -18.28 24.01 2.24
C ALA A 962 -18.01 23.30 0.90
N PHE A 963 -18.77 22.25 0.62
CA PHE A 963 -18.78 21.60 -0.70
C PHE A 963 -19.72 22.36 -1.65
N TYR A 964 -19.43 22.28 -2.95
CA TYR A 964 -20.11 23.04 -3.99
C TYR A 964 -21.63 22.94 -3.95
N LYS A 965 -22.30 24.07 -3.68
CA LYS A 965 -23.77 24.20 -3.56
C LYS A 965 -24.38 23.26 -2.51
N LEU A 966 -23.57 22.75 -1.57
CA LEU A 966 -23.94 21.82 -0.51
C LEU A 966 -23.59 22.43 0.85
N ASP A 967 -24.08 23.64 1.12
CA ASP A 967 -23.62 24.47 2.24
C ASP A 967 -24.24 24.08 3.60
N LYS A 968 -25.33 23.30 3.59
CA LYS A 968 -26.05 22.86 4.80
C LYS A 968 -25.79 21.37 5.06
N VAL A 969 -24.65 21.07 5.68
CA VAL A 969 -24.27 19.69 6.04
C VAL A 969 -24.31 19.46 7.54
N ASN A 970 -24.72 18.27 7.94
CA ASN A 970 -24.53 17.77 9.29
C ASN A 970 -23.26 16.93 9.34
N VAL A 971 -22.33 17.29 10.22
CA VAL A 971 -21.04 16.61 10.37
C VAL A 971 -20.98 15.92 11.73
N THR A 972 -20.68 14.64 11.73
CA THR A 972 -20.54 13.83 12.94
C THR A 972 -19.20 13.11 12.91
N LYS A 973 -18.40 13.25 13.97
CA LYS A 973 -17.17 12.46 14.12
C LYS A 973 -17.51 10.99 14.31
N THR A 974 -16.77 10.08 13.69
CA THR A 974 -17.01 8.64 13.83
C THR A 974 -15.75 7.90 14.28
N SER A 975 -15.86 6.59 14.53
CA SER A 975 -14.67 5.71 14.47
C SER A 975 -14.01 5.82 13.10
N LEU A 976 -12.74 5.40 12.99
CA LEU A 976 -11.98 5.50 11.75
C LEU A 976 -12.70 4.82 10.55
N THR A 977 -13.42 3.72 10.81
CA THR A 977 -14.17 2.98 9.79
C THR A 977 -15.64 3.40 9.62
N GLY A 978 -16.08 4.46 10.31
CA GLY A 978 -17.43 4.99 10.19
C GLY A 978 -18.53 4.14 10.86
N THR A 979 -18.18 3.08 11.58
CA THR A 979 -19.15 2.13 12.18
C THR A 979 -19.68 2.53 13.55
N LYS A 980 -18.96 3.37 14.29
CA LYS A 980 -19.42 3.98 15.55
C LYS A 980 -19.60 5.48 15.35
N SER A 981 -20.78 6.00 15.64
CA SER A 981 -21.03 7.45 15.63
C SER A 981 -20.56 8.07 16.94
N GLY A 982 -19.87 9.19 16.85
CA GLY A 982 -19.43 10.02 17.98
C GLY A 982 -20.23 11.31 18.08
N ALA A 983 -19.58 12.38 18.53
CA ALA A 983 -20.21 13.69 18.71
C ALA A 983 -20.55 14.36 17.37
N ARG A 984 -21.75 14.93 17.29
CA ARG A 984 -22.14 15.87 16.23
C ARG A 984 -21.40 17.18 16.44
N LEU A 985 -20.82 17.72 15.37
CA LEU A 985 -20.18 19.02 15.37
C LEU A 985 -21.23 20.12 15.20
N LYS A 986 -21.27 21.12 16.08
CA LYS A 986 -22.32 22.16 16.04
C LYS A 986 -22.08 23.13 14.89
N ASP A 987 -20.84 23.54 14.69
CA ASP A 987 -20.42 24.47 13.63
C ASP A 987 -19.88 23.76 12.37
N GLY A 988 -20.24 22.48 12.18
CA GLY A 988 -19.91 21.68 11.00
C GLY A 988 -18.41 21.56 10.76
N PHE A 989 -17.93 21.95 9.57
CA PHE A 989 -16.51 21.86 9.20
C PHE A 989 -15.59 22.73 10.07
N GLN A 990 -16.10 23.80 10.70
CA GLN A 990 -15.26 24.72 11.48
C GLN A 990 -14.77 24.13 12.81
N GLU A 991 -15.44 23.07 13.30
CA GLU A 991 -15.02 22.33 14.50
C GLU A 991 -14.04 21.20 14.20
N ILE A 992 -13.77 20.90 12.92
CA ILE A 992 -12.80 19.88 12.54
C ILE A 992 -11.39 20.38 12.88
N GLY A 993 -10.74 19.66 13.79
CA GLY A 993 -9.34 19.86 14.15
C GLY A 993 -8.69 18.52 14.48
N LEU A 994 -7.53 18.27 13.85
CA LEU A 994 -6.75 17.03 14.00
C LEU A 994 -5.35 17.39 14.51
N GLN A 995 -4.72 16.53 15.31
CA GLN A 995 -3.30 16.68 15.63
C GLN A 995 -2.43 16.14 14.48
N PRO A 996 -1.17 16.61 14.33
CA PRO A 996 -0.26 16.05 13.34
C PRO A 996 -0.16 14.52 13.45
N MET A 997 -0.05 13.84 12.31
CA MET A 997 -0.05 12.38 12.12
C MET A 997 -1.40 11.67 12.35
N GLN A 998 -2.44 12.36 12.81
CA GLN A 998 -3.75 11.73 13.01
C GLN A 998 -4.50 11.55 11.70
N VAL A 999 -5.20 10.42 11.63
CA VAL A 999 -6.23 10.12 10.63
C VAL A 999 -7.57 10.03 11.34
N GLU A 1000 -8.53 10.84 10.92
CA GLU A 1000 -9.88 10.85 11.49
C GLU A 1000 -10.94 10.79 10.39
N THR A 1001 -12.10 10.24 10.76
CA THR A 1001 -13.24 10.06 9.86
C THR A 1001 -14.46 10.81 10.39
N TYR A 1002 -15.14 11.49 9.48
CA TYR A 1002 -16.36 12.25 9.74
C TYR A 1002 -17.46 11.78 8.80
N ASN A 1003 -18.64 11.50 9.32
CA ASN A 1003 -19.82 11.29 8.50
C ASN A 1003 -20.45 12.64 8.16
N VAL A 1004 -20.47 12.98 6.87
CA VAL A 1004 -21.06 14.21 6.32
C VAL A 1004 -22.40 13.84 5.70
N ASN A 1005 -23.49 14.33 6.30
CA ASN A 1005 -24.84 14.16 5.76
C ASN A 1005 -25.27 15.43 5.03
N PHE A 1006 -25.65 15.28 3.76
CA PHE A 1006 -25.95 16.35 2.82
C PHE A 1006 -27.45 16.69 2.71
N VAL A 1007 -28.31 16.05 3.52
CA VAL A 1007 -29.77 16.26 3.51
C VAL A 1007 -30.30 16.72 4.86
N GLN A 1008 -31.27 17.64 4.80
CA GLN A 1008 -32.20 17.96 5.89
C GLN A 1008 -33.36 16.97 5.90
#